data_AF-A0A812QZ57-F1
#
_entry.id   AF-A0A812QZ57-F1
#
_cell.length_a   1.000
_cell.length_b   1.000
_cell.length_c   1.000
_cell.angle_alpha   90.00
_cell.angle_beta   90.00
_cell.angle_gamma   90.00
#
_symmetry.space_group_name_H-M   'P 1'
#
loop_
_entity.id
_entity.type
_entity.pdbx_description
1 polymer ?
#
loop_
_entity_poly.entity_id
_entity_poly.type
_entity_poly.pdbx_seq_one_letter_code
_entity_poly.pdbx_strand_id
1 'polypeptide(L)'
;MTGEPSGIEYQRIRAPRGDGEVLVDPSPLHPPQLIAENQSRFQNAGQATLSYDQTLLESLRQTARREIVQLAIEHSSQYRNVPQLPDVDRPVVLTGHQPALYHPGVWFKNFLVDQLAASVGGTAINVIVDNDVAPAPSISALTGSPSEPKPARIAYDMPGPRVAWEMTYASSLETLRTFAQRTEETIGPLVANPLVSTFWPDVVEAVESGLPLGLAFSAARSRLEESFGLRTLDVPLSRLCQTEWFCQVAGYVFANAMSYRYAYNRCVQQYRDVHKIRSTSHPVPDLGAEDGFVEVPFWIWTQENASRRGLWVSVSLKRIVLTDKAGWQIELPHDERLPESLQGLTEQGVFIRPRALMTTTILRLVASDLFVHGIGGAKYDQVTDEICRYFFGVQPPEFVTATATAQLPVKRSAVDREDLRQVERRLRDAEFNPDRAVDDEDVRNDAAWQSLLDKKSRLLADVPNFPEKRTWHRQLEEVNAKLRKQIAEPVARLRIERDQIVQTLHEKQLLASREYSFVLFRLTSSQEGEQFAILQLMKHCLFAYDENEFHSQQERPDYDTRERLTFRLGNQIIGHIRCVPQQVWLQGNLVPYVRASEFVLAPEHVDMTNVDAFFRCLDETFDHHPGTFLMHRTSAAMAQRLARFGWVTLSSNFRSK
;
A
#
# COMPACT_ATOMS: atom_id res chain seq x y z
N MET A 1 -33.65 22.37 -22.05
CA MET A 1 -32.52 21.87 -21.26
C MET A 1 -31.77 20.85 -22.10
N THR A 2 -30.82 21.32 -22.90
CA THR A 2 -29.85 20.47 -23.58
C THR A 2 -28.94 19.89 -22.51
N GLY A 3 -29.22 18.66 -22.08
CA GLY A 3 -28.45 18.02 -21.02
C GLY A 3 -27.01 17.84 -21.48
N GLU A 4 -26.06 18.47 -20.80
CA GLU A 4 -24.67 18.08 -20.92
C GLU A 4 -24.56 16.57 -20.64
N PRO A 5 -23.80 15.82 -21.45
CA PRO A 5 -23.62 14.39 -21.22
C PRO A 5 -22.99 14.17 -19.84
N SER A 6 -23.55 13.22 -19.07
CA SER A 6 -23.02 12.78 -17.78
C SER A 6 -21.53 12.43 -17.90
N GLY A 7 -20.69 12.93 -16.99
CA GLY A 7 -19.27 12.60 -16.93
C GLY A 7 -18.97 11.20 -16.39
N ILE A 8 -19.99 10.45 -15.96
CA ILE A 8 -19.85 9.06 -15.49
C ILE A 8 -19.62 8.12 -16.67
N GLU A 9 -18.51 7.40 -16.62
CA GLU A 9 -18.09 6.45 -17.65
C GLU A 9 -17.48 5.19 -17.03
N TYR A 10 -17.61 4.05 -17.72
CA TYR A 10 -16.97 2.82 -17.26
C TYR A 10 -15.43 2.93 -17.36
N GLN A 11 -14.75 3.01 -16.21
CA GLN A 11 -13.30 3.04 -16.14
C GLN A 11 -12.73 1.71 -15.62
N ARG A 12 -11.86 1.10 -16.42
CA ARG A 12 -11.19 -0.16 -16.04
C ARG A 12 -9.88 0.11 -15.28
N ILE A 13 -9.98 0.72 -14.10
CA ILE A 13 -8.82 0.95 -13.22
C ILE A 13 -8.56 -0.31 -12.38
N ARG A 14 -7.34 -0.87 -12.46
CA ARG A 14 -6.91 -2.07 -11.73
C ARG A 14 -5.52 -1.86 -11.15
N ALA A 15 -5.29 -2.40 -9.95
CA ALA A 15 -3.96 -2.41 -9.38
C ALA A 15 -3.00 -3.18 -10.30
N PRO A 16 -1.74 -2.74 -10.40
CA PRO A 16 -0.70 -3.47 -11.11
C PRO A 16 -0.46 -4.84 -10.45
N ARG A 17 0.13 -5.79 -11.18
CA ARG A 17 0.27 -7.18 -10.72
C ARG A 17 1.68 -7.54 -10.31
N GLY A 18 2.68 -6.97 -10.99
CA GLY A 18 4.09 -7.21 -10.73
C GLY A 18 4.55 -6.50 -9.46
N ASP A 19 5.60 -7.07 -8.85
CA ASP A 19 6.30 -6.44 -7.74
C ASP A 19 6.99 -5.15 -8.20
N GLY A 20 6.91 -4.09 -7.41
CA GLY A 20 7.45 -2.77 -7.74
C GLY A 20 6.66 -1.98 -8.80
N GLU A 21 5.63 -2.59 -9.42
CA GLU A 21 4.81 -1.88 -10.39
C GLU A 21 3.89 -0.85 -9.70
N VAL A 22 3.70 0.28 -10.38
CA VAL A 22 2.85 1.39 -9.91
C VAL A 22 1.79 1.74 -10.94
N LEU A 23 0.64 2.20 -10.45
CA LEU A 23 -0.36 2.90 -11.25
C LEU A 23 -0.50 4.30 -10.68
N VAL A 24 -0.26 5.29 -11.54
CA VAL A 24 -0.47 6.71 -11.28
C VAL A 24 -1.24 7.25 -12.48
N ASP A 25 -2.37 7.89 -12.22
CA ASP A 25 -3.26 8.45 -13.25
C ASP A 25 -3.69 9.85 -12.80
N PRO A 26 -3.56 10.91 -13.63
CA PRO A 26 -3.10 10.87 -15.03
C PRO A 26 -1.60 10.54 -15.16
N SER A 27 -1.23 9.99 -16.34
CA SER A 27 0.15 9.68 -16.71
C SER A 27 0.46 10.17 -18.14
N PRO A 28 1.57 10.91 -18.36
CA PRO A 28 2.54 11.36 -17.37
C PRO A 28 1.96 12.38 -16.39
N LEU A 29 2.47 12.37 -15.15
CA LEU A 29 2.01 13.26 -14.09
C LEU A 29 2.78 14.58 -14.14
N HIS A 30 2.07 15.71 -14.28
CA HIS A 30 2.63 17.07 -14.29
C HIS A 30 2.03 17.91 -13.15
N PRO A 31 2.61 17.87 -11.93
CA PRO A 31 1.99 18.45 -10.74
C PRO A 31 1.74 19.97 -10.82
N PRO A 32 2.69 20.81 -11.31
CA PRO A 32 2.45 22.23 -11.47
C PRO A 32 1.26 22.55 -12.40
N GLN A 33 1.12 21.79 -13.49
CA GLN A 33 0.04 21.97 -14.45
C GLN A 33 -1.31 21.59 -13.84
N LEU A 34 -1.41 20.41 -13.19
CA LEU A 34 -2.65 19.96 -12.55
C LEU A 34 -3.13 20.94 -11.47
N ILE A 35 -2.20 21.45 -10.65
CA ILE A 35 -2.53 22.46 -9.63
C ILE A 35 -3.02 23.75 -10.29
N ALA A 36 -2.37 24.22 -11.36
CA ALA A 36 -2.79 25.42 -12.08
C ALA A 36 -4.18 25.26 -12.73
N GLU A 37 -4.48 24.08 -13.29
CA GLU A 37 -5.79 23.76 -13.86
C GLU A 37 -6.87 23.72 -12.77
N ASN A 38 -6.58 23.11 -11.61
CA ASN A 38 -7.49 23.14 -10.46
C ASN A 38 -7.72 24.56 -9.95
N GLN A 39 -6.68 25.38 -9.84
CA GLN A 39 -6.80 26.79 -9.49
C GLN A 39 -7.69 27.55 -10.47
N SER A 40 -7.54 27.31 -11.77
CA SER A 40 -8.41 27.91 -12.79
C SER A 40 -9.87 27.46 -12.63
N ARG A 41 -10.13 26.19 -12.30
CA ARG A 41 -11.49 25.71 -12.00
C ARG A 41 -12.11 26.42 -10.80
N PHE A 42 -11.34 26.65 -9.73
CA PHE A 42 -11.83 27.39 -8.57
C PHE A 42 -12.08 28.86 -8.88
N GLN A 43 -11.22 29.52 -9.66
CA GLN A 43 -11.44 30.90 -10.11
C GLN A 43 -12.71 31.01 -10.99
N ASN A 44 -12.92 30.04 -11.88
CA ASN A 44 -14.10 29.98 -12.74
C ASN A 44 -15.39 29.60 -12.00
N ALA A 45 -15.30 29.09 -10.77
CA ALA A 45 -16.47 28.85 -9.93
C ALA A 45 -17.17 30.16 -9.52
N GLY A 46 -16.49 31.32 -9.63
CA GLY A 46 -17.09 32.64 -9.48
C GLY A 46 -17.77 32.84 -8.13
N GLN A 47 -19.09 33.02 -8.15
CA GLN A 47 -19.92 33.26 -6.94
C GLN A 47 -20.41 31.96 -6.28
N ALA A 48 -19.79 30.81 -6.57
CA ALA A 48 -20.17 29.55 -5.95
C ALA A 48 -20.04 29.59 -4.42
N THR A 49 -21.00 28.96 -3.74
CA THR A 49 -21.21 29.03 -2.30
C THR A 49 -21.46 27.61 -1.78
N LEU A 50 -20.65 27.20 -0.79
CA LEU A 50 -20.71 25.87 -0.16
C LEU A 50 -20.85 25.95 1.36
N SER A 51 -20.98 27.15 1.91
CA SER A 51 -21.12 27.40 3.33
C SER A 51 -22.54 27.85 3.65
N TYR A 52 -22.96 27.58 4.89
CA TYR A 52 -24.29 27.91 5.36
C TYR A 52 -24.53 29.43 5.36
N ASP A 53 -23.53 30.20 5.76
CA ASP A 53 -23.52 31.67 5.77
C ASP A 53 -23.38 32.33 4.38
N GLN A 54 -23.32 31.55 3.30
CA GLN A 54 -23.09 32.03 1.92
C GLN A 54 -21.73 32.70 1.68
N THR A 55 -20.73 32.43 2.51
CA THR A 55 -19.32 32.69 2.21
C THR A 55 -18.91 32.04 0.88
N LEU A 56 -18.20 32.83 0.05
CA LEU A 56 -17.70 32.38 -1.25
C LEU A 56 -16.74 31.20 -1.10
N LEU A 57 -16.80 30.26 -2.04
CA LEU A 57 -15.95 29.07 -2.04
C LEU A 57 -14.45 29.41 -1.95
N GLU A 58 -14.00 30.46 -2.62
CA GLU A 58 -12.59 30.89 -2.56
C GLU A 58 -12.16 31.30 -1.14
N SER A 59 -12.98 32.09 -0.45
CA SER A 59 -12.71 32.51 0.93
C SER A 59 -12.78 31.33 1.90
N LEU A 60 -13.77 30.45 1.74
CA LEU A 60 -13.89 29.22 2.52
C LEU A 60 -12.66 28.33 2.35
N ARG A 61 -12.18 28.15 1.11
CA ARG A 61 -10.95 27.39 0.78
C ARG A 61 -9.72 28.01 1.42
N GLN A 62 -9.58 29.33 1.37
CA GLN A 62 -8.43 30.02 1.96
C GLN A 62 -8.35 29.77 3.47
N THR A 63 -9.48 29.89 4.18
CA THR A 63 -9.55 29.59 5.62
C THR A 63 -9.25 28.11 5.88
N ALA A 64 -9.92 27.20 5.17
CA ALA A 64 -9.77 25.76 5.38
C ALA A 64 -8.34 25.27 5.13
N ARG A 65 -7.67 25.77 4.07
CA ARG A 65 -6.29 25.41 3.74
C ARG A 65 -5.29 25.87 4.80
N ARG A 66 -5.47 27.07 5.36
CA ARG A 66 -4.61 27.56 6.44
C ARG A 66 -4.82 26.74 7.72
N GLU A 67 -6.08 26.48 8.07
CA GLU A 67 -6.42 25.75 9.28
C GLU A 67 -6.02 24.28 9.22
N ILE A 68 -6.18 23.59 8.07
CA ILE A 68 -5.75 22.19 7.94
C ILE A 68 -4.24 22.05 8.05
N VAL A 69 -3.45 22.99 7.49
CA VAL A 69 -1.99 22.99 7.64
C VAL A 69 -1.62 23.18 9.10
N GLN A 70 -2.24 24.14 9.78
CA GLN A 70 -2.01 24.39 11.21
C GLN A 70 -2.33 23.15 12.06
N LEU A 71 -3.51 22.55 11.88
CA LEU A 71 -3.92 21.34 12.60
C LEU A 71 -3.01 20.14 12.30
N ALA A 72 -2.52 20.01 11.05
CA ALA A 72 -1.61 18.94 10.67
C ALA A 72 -0.22 19.09 11.33
N ILE A 73 0.28 20.33 11.44
CA ILE A 73 1.50 20.64 12.19
C ILE A 73 1.30 20.32 13.66
N GLU A 74 0.24 20.84 14.28
CA GLU A 74 -0.07 20.62 15.70
C GLU A 74 -0.19 19.15 16.04
N HIS A 75 -0.88 18.36 15.19
CA HIS A 75 -1.04 16.94 15.39
C HIS A 75 0.28 16.18 15.22
N SER A 76 1.01 16.44 14.13
CA SER A 76 2.27 15.72 13.83
C SER A 76 3.37 16.03 14.85
N SER A 77 3.39 17.25 15.40
CA SER A 77 4.36 17.68 16.41
C SER A 77 4.21 16.97 17.76
N GLN A 78 3.10 16.24 17.97
CA GLN A 78 2.88 15.49 19.21
C GLN A 78 3.79 14.27 19.34
N TYR A 79 4.27 13.72 18.22
CA TYR A 79 5.03 12.46 18.22
C TYR A 79 6.32 12.50 17.40
N ARG A 80 6.61 13.57 16.65
CA ARG A 80 7.87 13.78 15.94
C ARG A 80 8.23 15.25 15.79
N ASN A 81 9.46 15.53 15.34
CA ASN A 81 9.91 16.89 15.11
C ASN A 81 9.41 17.41 13.75
N VAL A 82 8.85 18.62 13.71
CA VAL A 82 8.43 19.30 12.48
C VAL A 82 9.32 20.54 12.30
N PRO A 83 10.45 20.44 11.56
CA PRO A 83 11.55 21.39 11.65
C PRO A 83 11.27 22.77 11.04
N GLN A 84 10.23 22.92 10.20
CA GLN A 84 9.84 24.20 9.60
C GLN A 84 8.31 24.28 9.49
N LEU A 85 7.74 25.41 9.91
CA LEU A 85 6.33 25.72 9.67
C LEU A 85 6.15 25.93 8.15
N PRO A 86 5.41 25.04 7.44
CA PRO A 86 5.13 25.26 6.03
C PRO A 86 4.39 26.59 5.82
N ASP A 87 4.70 27.24 4.71
CA ASP A 87 4.00 28.44 4.26
C ASP A 87 2.54 28.07 3.94
N VAL A 88 1.63 28.55 4.76
CA VAL A 88 0.19 28.22 4.72
C VAL A 88 -0.50 28.69 3.43
N ASP A 89 0.13 29.60 2.69
CA ASP A 89 -0.39 30.09 1.41
C ASP A 89 0.06 29.22 0.22
N ARG A 90 0.99 28.27 0.44
CA ARG A 90 1.45 27.31 -0.58
C ARG A 90 0.44 26.20 -0.85
N PRO A 91 0.51 25.54 -2.03
CA PRO A 91 -0.43 24.49 -2.39
C PRO A 91 -0.47 23.35 -1.36
N VAL A 92 -1.66 22.88 -1.04
CA VAL A 92 -1.87 21.70 -0.19
C VAL A 92 -2.12 20.49 -1.09
N VAL A 93 -1.22 19.50 -1.01
CA VAL A 93 -1.36 18.20 -1.68
C VAL A 93 -1.81 17.18 -0.64
N LEU A 94 -3.02 16.65 -0.82
CA LEU A 94 -3.71 15.89 0.21
C LEU A 94 -3.98 14.45 -0.23
N THR A 95 -3.77 13.49 0.65
CA THR A 95 -4.28 12.11 0.55
C THR A 95 -5.06 11.78 1.82
N GLY A 96 -5.79 10.66 1.83
CA GLY A 96 -6.35 10.13 3.06
C GLY A 96 -6.61 8.62 2.99
N HIS A 97 -6.63 7.99 4.15
CA HIS A 97 -7.01 6.59 4.31
C HIS A 97 -7.38 6.29 5.77
N GLN A 98 -8.15 5.22 6.01
CA GLN A 98 -8.37 4.70 7.37
C GLN A 98 -7.03 4.31 8.02
N PRO A 99 -6.83 4.48 9.33
CA PRO A 99 -5.56 4.24 10.03
C PRO A 99 -5.22 2.75 10.24
N ALA A 100 -5.81 1.83 9.48
CA ALA A 100 -5.41 0.43 9.51
C ALA A 100 -3.94 0.27 9.11
N LEU A 101 -3.31 -0.84 9.51
CA LEU A 101 -1.96 -1.16 9.04
C LEU A 101 -1.99 -1.39 7.51
N TYR A 102 -1.36 -0.49 6.76
CA TYR A 102 -1.48 -0.45 5.29
C TYR A 102 -0.88 -1.68 4.64
N HIS A 103 -1.43 -2.09 3.51
CA HIS A 103 -0.61 -2.77 2.52
C HIS A 103 0.19 -1.72 1.73
N PRO A 104 1.37 -2.05 1.17
CA PRO A 104 2.25 -1.07 0.51
C PRO A 104 1.60 -0.25 -0.60
N GLY A 105 0.57 -0.80 -1.25
CA GLY A 105 -0.16 -0.10 -2.31
C GLY A 105 -1.00 1.09 -1.84
N VAL A 106 -1.44 1.10 -0.58
CA VAL A 106 -2.07 2.28 0.06
C VAL A 106 -0.98 3.22 0.58
N TRP A 107 0.05 2.65 1.21
CA TRP A 107 1.16 3.40 1.78
C TRP A 107 1.91 4.26 0.75
N PHE A 108 2.05 3.75 -0.47
CA PHE A 108 2.65 4.45 -1.61
C PHE A 108 2.11 5.87 -1.82
N LYS A 109 0.84 6.13 -1.50
CA LYS A 109 0.26 7.48 -1.62
C LYS A 109 0.97 8.51 -0.75
N ASN A 110 1.47 8.12 0.42
CA ASN A 110 2.16 9.02 1.34
C ASN A 110 3.52 9.47 0.77
N PHE A 111 4.23 8.56 0.09
CA PHE A 111 5.44 8.89 -0.66
C PHE A 111 5.13 9.76 -1.88
N LEU A 112 4.03 9.45 -2.60
CA LEU A 112 3.65 10.23 -3.76
C LEU A 112 3.27 11.67 -3.36
N VAL A 113 2.42 11.88 -2.36
CA VAL A 113 2.06 13.25 -1.95
C VAL A 113 3.26 14.06 -1.48
N ASP A 114 4.23 13.43 -0.78
CA ASP A 114 5.46 14.09 -0.37
C ASP A 114 6.25 14.62 -1.58
N GLN A 115 6.48 13.75 -2.57
CA GLN A 115 7.17 14.12 -3.80
C GLN A 115 6.43 15.19 -4.61
N LEU A 116 5.11 15.08 -4.70
CA LEU A 116 4.28 16.05 -5.42
C LEU A 116 4.32 17.42 -4.75
N ALA A 117 4.13 17.47 -3.43
CA ALA A 117 4.22 18.70 -2.65
C ALA A 117 5.60 19.33 -2.79
N ALA A 118 6.68 18.54 -2.68
CA ALA A 118 8.04 19.01 -2.85
C ALA A 118 8.27 19.68 -4.22
N SER A 119 7.72 19.09 -5.30
CA SER A 119 7.88 19.60 -6.67
C SER A 119 7.24 20.97 -6.91
N VAL A 120 6.27 21.37 -6.07
CA VAL A 120 5.55 22.65 -6.18
C VAL A 120 5.80 23.58 -4.99
N GLY A 121 6.70 23.21 -4.08
CA GLY A 121 6.94 23.95 -2.83
C GLY A 121 5.71 24.01 -1.92
N GLY A 122 4.85 22.98 -1.98
CA GLY A 122 3.62 22.84 -1.21
C GLY A 122 3.78 21.99 0.05
N THR A 123 2.64 21.72 0.70
CA THR A 123 2.54 20.91 1.92
C THR A 123 1.85 19.59 1.62
N ALA A 124 2.51 18.48 1.95
CA ALA A 124 1.93 17.14 1.88
C ALA A 124 1.16 16.84 3.17
N ILE A 125 -0.11 16.47 3.05
CA ILE A 125 -0.97 16.11 4.20
C ILE A 125 -1.64 14.76 3.93
N ASN A 126 -1.54 13.84 4.89
CA ASN A 126 -2.38 12.66 5.00
C ASN A 126 -3.50 12.87 6.02
N VAL A 127 -4.74 12.81 5.57
CA VAL A 127 -5.92 12.82 6.43
C VAL A 127 -6.16 11.40 6.96
N ILE A 128 -6.10 11.24 8.28
CA ILE A 128 -6.42 10.00 8.95
C ILE A 128 -7.94 9.86 8.99
N VAL A 129 -8.50 8.93 8.21
CA VAL A 129 -9.95 8.68 8.14
C VAL A 129 -10.37 7.81 9.33
N ASP A 130 -10.36 8.41 10.51
CA ASP A 130 -10.58 7.77 11.81
C ASP A 130 -12.07 7.59 12.18
N ASN A 131 -12.98 8.12 11.34
CA ASN A 131 -14.42 7.92 11.49
C ASN A 131 -14.94 6.59 10.89
N ASP A 132 -14.08 5.84 10.18
CA ASP A 132 -14.46 4.55 9.63
C ASP A 132 -14.42 3.45 10.69
N VAL A 133 -15.25 2.42 10.51
CA VAL A 133 -15.37 1.31 11.46
C VAL A 133 -14.12 0.45 11.40
N ALA A 134 -13.48 0.26 12.57
CA ALA A 134 -12.30 -0.58 12.67
C ALA A 134 -12.64 -2.04 12.29
N PRO A 135 -11.80 -2.70 11.47
CA PRO A 135 -11.96 -4.12 11.17
C PRO A 135 -11.62 -4.97 12.41
N ALA A 136 -11.76 -6.30 12.29
CA ALA A 136 -11.31 -7.19 13.34
C ALA A 136 -9.81 -6.94 13.65
N PRO A 137 -9.39 -6.94 14.94
CA PRO A 137 -8.08 -6.48 15.36
C PRO A 137 -6.95 -7.48 15.08
N SER A 138 -6.74 -7.79 13.80
CA SER A 138 -5.76 -8.75 13.33
C SER A 138 -5.30 -8.47 11.90
N ILE A 139 -4.06 -8.87 11.59
CA ILE A 139 -3.50 -8.84 10.24
C ILE A 139 -3.50 -10.23 9.61
N SER A 140 -3.52 -10.27 8.28
CA SER A 140 -3.22 -11.47 7.50
C SER A 140 -1.72 -11.61 7.33
N ALA A 141 -1.22 -12.82 7.51
CA ALA A 141 0.20 -13.17 7.36
C ALA A 141 0.33 -14.56 6.70
N LEU A 142 1.56 -15.06 6.63
CA LEU A 142 1.90 -16.42 6.22
C LEU A 142 2.79 -17.09 7.25
N THR A 143 2.74 -18.41 7.28
CA THR A 143 3.69 -19.28 7.99
C THR A 143 4.09 -20.45 7.08
N GLY A 144 4.86 -21.40 7.59
CA GLY A 144 5.35 -22.54 6.81
C GLY A 144 6.66 -22.23 6.09
N SER A 145 6.84 -22.74 4.88
CA SER A 145 8.07 -22.55 4.08
C SER A 145 7.76 -21.92 2.72
N PRO A 146 8.76 -21.40 1.98
CA PRO A 146 8.52 -20.87 0.64
C PRO A 146 7.89 -21.87 -0.34
N SER A 147 8.07 -23.17 -0.13
CA SER A 147 7.48 -24.25 -0.93
C SER A 147 6.18 -24.82 -0.34
N GLU A 148 5.76 -24.38 0.85
CA GLU A 148 4.50 -24.79 1.46
C GLU A 148 3.95 -23.64 2.34
N PRO A 149 3.66 -22.46 1.76
CA PRO A 149 3.16 -21.32 2.51
C PRO A 149 1.73 -21.57 3.01
N LYS A 150 1.46 -21.25 4.28
CA LYS A 150 0.16 -21.44 4.92
C LYS A 150 -0.41 -20.10 5.38
N PRO A 151 -1.69 -19.78 5.07
CA PRO A 151 -2.34 -18.59 5.58
C PRO A 151 -2.35 -18.55 7.12
N ALA A 152 -2.03 -17.39 7.70
CA ALA A 152 -2.10 -17.14 9.12
C ALA A 152 -2.83 -15.83 9.42
N ARG A 153 -3.42 -15.73 10.62
CA ARG A 153 -4.02 -14.50 11.15
C ARG A 153 -3.43 -14.22 12.53
N ILE A 154 -2.96 -13.00 12.73
CA ILE A 154 -2.26 -12.60 13.96
C ILE A 154 -3.01 -11.43 14.58
N ALA A 155 -3.52 -11.62 15.79
CA ALA A 155 -4.29 -10.61 16.51
C ALA A 155 -3.36 -9.64 17.25
N TYR A 156 -3.61 -8.34 17.08
CA TYR A 156 -2.95 -7.29 17.86
C TYR A 156 -3.79 -6.85 19.07
N ASP A 157 -5.07 -7.21 19.12
CA ASP A 157 -5.94 -6.98 20.28
C ASP A 157 -7.06 -8.04 20.36
N MET A 158 -7.81 -8.04 21.45
CA MET A 158 -8.96 -8.91 21.66
C MET A 158 -10.15 -8.54 20.77
N PRO A 159 -10.96 -9.52 20.31
CA PRO A 159 -12.20 -9.22 19.61
C PRO A 159 -13.12 -8.32 20.44
N GLY A 160 -13.66 -7.27 19.82
CA GLY A 160 -14.51 -6.29 20.48
C GLY A 160 -15.58 -5.72 19.56
N PRO A 161 -16.37 -4.75 20.05
CA PRO A 161 -17.36 -4.06 19.23
C PRO A 161 -16.69 -3.34 18.06
N ARG A 162 -17.33 -3.37 16.89
CA ARG A 162 -16.84 -2.69 15.68
C ARG A 162 -17.30 -1.24 15.69
N VAL A 163 -16.51 -0.39 16.33
CA VAL A 163 -16.74 1.07 16.42
C VAL A 163 -15.79 1.82 15.49
N ALA A 164 -15.98 3.14 15.35
CA ALA A 164 -15.06 3.98 14.60
C ALA A 164 -13.64 3.94 15.19
N TRP A 165 -12.61 4.11 14.36
CA TRP A 165 -11.21 4.13 14.81
C TRP A 165 -10.94 5.18 15.90
N GLU A 166 -11.60 6.35 15.85
CA GLU A 166 -11.50 7.40 16.88
C GLU A 166 -12.03 6.95 18.26
N MET A 167 -12.86 5.90 18.30
CA MET A 167 -13.41 5.30 19.52
C MET A 167 -12.78 3.93 19.86
N THR A 168 -11.75 3.51 19.13
CA THR A 168 -11.13 2.18 19.29
C THR A 168 -9.91 2.27 20.19
N TYR A 169 -10.00 1.72 21.40
CA TYR A 169 -8.89 1.62 22.36
C TYR A 169 -8.49 0.16 22.56
N ALA A 170 -7.22 -0.07 22.91
CA ALA A 170 -6.72 -1.40 23.17
C ALA A 170 -7.44 -2.03 24.38
N SER A 171 -7.99 -3.22 24.19
CA SER A 171 -8.67 -3.98 25.24
C SER A 171 -7.70 -4.84 26.05
N SER A 172 -6.61 -5.31 25.44
CA SER A 172 -5.57 -6.11 26.09
C SER A 172 -4.17 -5.59 25.75
N LEU A 173 -3.55 -4.87 26.70
CA LEU A 173 -2.16 -4.44 26.58
C LEU A 173 -1.18 -5.62 26.47
N GLU A 174 -1.49 -6.77 27.08
CA GLU A 174 -0.68 -7.98 26.93
C GLU A 174 -0.70 -8.49 25.48
N THR A 175 -1.89 -8.58 24.88
CA THR A 175 -2.04 -8.99 23.48
C THR A 175 -1.36 -8.02 22.53
N LEU A 176 -1.45 -6.73 22.83
CA LEU A 176 -0.76 -5.67 22.08
C LEU A 176 0.75 -5.79 22.19
N ARG A 177 1.32 -5.83 23.41
CA ARG A 177 2.78 -5.88 23.66
C ARG A 177 3.44 -7.11 23.03
N THR A 178 2.76 -8.25 23.03
CA THR A 178 3.29 -9.52 22.47
C THR A 178 3.07 -9.65 20.96
N PHE A 179 2.36 -8.73 20.31
CA PHE A 179 2.03 -8.85 18.89
C PHE A 179 3.26 -8.90 17.97
N ALA A 180 4.28 -8.06 18.22
CA ALA A 180 5.49 -8.03 17.40
C ALA A 180 6.22 -9.38 17.42
N GLN A 181 6.44 -9.93 18.62
CA GLN A 181 7.07 -11.23 18.81
C GLN A 181 6.27 -12.34 18.10
N ARG A 182 4.95 -12.43 18.33
CA ARG A 182 4.11 -13.44 17.66
C ARG A 182 4.13 -13.29 16.14
N THR A 183 4.21 -12.06 15.65
CA THR A 183 4.29 -11.77 14.21
C THR A 183 5.61 -12.25 13.63
N GLU A 184 6.72 -11.94 14.28
CA GLU A 184 8.06 -12.37 13.91
C GLU A 184 8.20 -13.91 13.92
N GLU A 185 7.73 -14.57 14.98
CA GLU A 185 7.70 -16.04 15.07
C GLU A 185 6.89 -16.68 13.93
N THR A 186 5.77 -16.05 13.55
CA THR A 186 4.86 -16.59 12.52
C THR A 186 5.45 -16.45 11.11
N ILE A 187 5.99 -15.27 10.77
CA ILE A 187 6.47 -14.93 9.42
C ILE A 187 7.96 -15.25 9.21
N GLY A 188 8.73 -15.42 10.30
CA GLY A 188 10.19 -15.58 10.29
C GLY A 188 10.74 -16.59 9.28
N PRO A 189 10.12 -17.77 9.07
CA PRO A 189 10.54 -18.72 8.04
C PRO A 189 10.48 -18.20 6.60
N LEU A 190 9.72 -17.14 6.34
CA LEU A 190 9.51 -16.53 5.03
C LEU A 190 10.20 -15.18 4.92
N VAL A 191 10.11 -14.34 5.95
CA VAL A 191 10.69 -12.99 5.99
C VAL A 191 11.47 -12.82 7.29
N ALA A 192 12.79 -12.76 7.17
CA ALA A 192 13.67 -12.43 8.29
C ALA A 192 13.62 -10.93 8.62
N ASN A 193 13.65 -10.59 9.91
CA ASN A 193 13.65 -9.22 10.44
C ASN A 193 12.51 -8.34 9.89
N PRO A 194 11.24 -8.73 10.08
CA PRO A 194 10.10 -7.93 9.64
C PRO A 194 10.02 -6.58 10.37
N LEU A 195 9.51 -5.57 9.67
CA LEU A 195 9.32 -4.18 10.13
C LEU A 195 8.54 -4.09 11.43
N VAL A 196 7.67 -5.04 11.72
CA VAL A 196 6.90 -5.09 12.97
C VAL A 196 7.81 -4.99 14.21
N SER A 197 9.02 -5.53 14.17
CA SER A 197 9.96 -5.50 15.29
C SER A 197 10.40 -4.08 15.67
N THR A 198 10.61 -3.20 14.68
CA THR A 198 11.02 -1.81 14.87
C THR A 198 9.83 -0.85 14.94
N PHE A 199 8.73 -1.17 14.25
CA PHE A 199 7.53 -0.34 14.17
C PHE A 199 6.64 -0.44 15.42
N TRP A 200 6.53 -1.63 16.00
CA TRP A 200 5.54 -1.88 17.06
C TRP A 200 5.86 -1.26 18.42
N PRO A 201 7.13 -1.08 18.84
CA PRO A 201 7.45 -0.34 20.06
C PRO A 201 6.81 1.06 20.10
N ASP A 202 6.86 1.80 18.99
CA ASP A 202 6.21 3.12 18.88
C ASP A 202 4.68 3.03 19.03
N VAL A 203 4.06 1.97 18.51
CA VAL A 203 2.62 1.73 18.67
C VAL A 203 2.27 1.49 20.14
N VAL A 204 3.05 0.67 20.84
CA VAL A 204 2.83 0.37 22.25
C VAL A 204 2.99 1.64 23.08
N GLU A 205 4.05 2.41 22.86
CA GLU A 205 4.27 3.71 23.53
C GLU A 205 3.08 4.66 23.32
N ALA A 206 2.64 4.81 22.07
CA ALA A 206 1.51 5.67 21.73
C ALA A 206 0.19 5.22 22.39
N VAL A 207 -0.12 3.93 22.41
CA VAL A 207 -1.30 3.41 23.10
C VAL A 207 -1.21 3.62 24.61
N GLU A 208 -0.04 3.41 25.21
CA GLU A 208 0.19 3.61 26.65
C GLU A 208 0.10 5.09 27.05
N SER A 209 0.35 6.02 26.12
CA SER A 209 0.08 7.46 26.30
C SER A 209 -1.42 7.82 26.26
N GLY A 210 -2.30 6.86 25.97
CA GLY A 210 -3.75 7.03 25.94
C GLY A 210 -4.33 7.29 24.56
N LEU A 211 -3.57 7.14 23.47
CA LEU A 211 -4.09 7.33 22.12
C LEU A 211 -5.02 6.17 21.70
N PRO A 212 -6.12 6.48 20.97
CA PRO A 212 -6.85 5.47 20.21
C PRO A 212 -5.92 4.70 19.28
N LEU A 213 -6.22 3.42 19.05
CA LEU A 213 -5.35 2.50 18.33
C LEU A 213 -5.03 2.98 16.90
N GLY A 214 -6.00 3.60 16.22
CA GLY A 214 -5.78 4.16 14.88
C GLY A 214 -4.79 5.34 14.87
N LEU A 215 -4.85 6.21 15.89
CA LEU A 215 -3.89 7.31 16.02
C LEU A 215 -2.50 6.78 16.41
N ALA A 216 -2.42 5.75 17.25
CA ALA A 216 -1.16 5.09 17.57
C ALA A 216 -0.49 4.46 16.34
N PHE A 217 -1.25 3.78 15.48
CA PHE A 217 -0.74 3.26 14.21
C PHE A 217 -0.25 4.37 13.28
N SER A 218 -0.97 5.49 13.22
CA SER A 218 -0.60 6.63 12.38
C SER A 218 0.67 7.33 12.88
N ALA A 219 0.80 7.52 14.20
CA ALA A 219 1.99 8.10 14.82
C ALA A 219 3.25 7.26 14.55
N ALA A 220 3.18 5.94 14.77
CA ALA A 220 4.28 5.02 14.46
C ALA A 220 4.62 5.01 12.96
N ARG A 221 3.61 5.06 12.08
CA ARG A 221 3.82 5.17 10.63
C ARG A 221 4.51 6.47 10.25
N SER A 222 4.11 7.58 10.83
CA SER A 222 4.67 8.90 10.56
C SER A 222 6.14 9.02 11.03
N ARG A 223 6.50 8.42 12.17
CA ARG A 223 7.90 8.26 12.60
C ARG A 223 8.71 7.40 11.63
N LEU A 224 8.15 6.28 11.17
CA LEU A 224 8.79 5.43 10.17
C LEU A 224 9.00 6.18 8.83
N GLU A 225 8.00 6.92 8.38
CA GLU A 225 8.05 7.75 7.17
C GLU A 225 9.12 8.84 7.28
N GLU A 226 9.25 9.49 8.45
CA GLU A 226 10.31 10.44 8.75
C GLU A 226 11.71 9.81 8.61
N SER A 227 11.88 8.56 9.06
CA SER A 227 13.15 7.83 8.90
C SER A 227 13.54 7.60 7.43
N PHE A 228 12.58 7.72 6.50
CA PHE A 228 12.82 7.68 5.05
C PHE A 228 12.94 9.08 4.42
N GLY A 229 12.88 10.14 5.23
CA GLY A 229 12.97 11.53 4.78
C GLY A 229 11.64 12.15 4.35
N LEU A 230 10.49 11.50 4.60
CA LEU A 230 9.18 12.07 4.25
C LEU A 230 8.81 13.20 5.22
N ARG A 231 8.21 14.25 4.65
CA ARG A 231 7.73 15.44 5.36
C ARG A 231 6.20 15.51 5.40
N THR A 232 5.50 14.49 4.90
CA THR A 232 4.04 14.37 4.96
C THR A 232 3.53 14.53 6.39
N LEU A 233 2.64 15.49 6.63
CA LEU A 233 2.00 15.72 7.92
C LEU A 233 0.71 14.89 8.02
N ASP A 234 0.30 14.53 9.24
CA ASP A 234 -0.99 13.88 9.49
C ASP A 234 -1.99 14.82 10.14
N VAL A 235 -3.27 14.64 9.82
CA VAL A 235 -4.38 15.26 10.54
C VAL A 235 -5.59 14.31 10.64
N PRO A 236 -6.19 14.10 11.82
CA PRO A 236 -7.39 13.28 11.96
C PRO A 236 -8.62 13.95 11.34
N LEU A 237 -9.42 13.19 10.58
CA LEU A 237 -10.68 13.68 10.03
C LEU A 237 -11.64 14.11 11.15
N SER A 238 -11.65 13.40 12.28
CA SER A 238 -12.41 13.79 13.48
C SER A 238 -12.09 15.20 13.99
N ARG A 239 -10.84 15.66 13.83
CA ARG A 239 -10.40 17.03 14.17
C ARG A 239 -10.86 18.03 13.13
N LEU A 240 -10.79 17.68 11.84
CA LEU A 240 -11.33 18.53 10.77
C LEU A 240 -12.85 18.73 10.92
N CYS A 241 -13.57 17.72 11.39
CA CYS A 241 -15.01 17.80 11.64
C CYS A 241 -15.41 18.78 12.77
N GLN A 242 -14.44 19.29 13.53
CA GLN A 242 -14.64 20.27 14.60
C GLN A 242 -14.29 21.70 14.16
N THR A 243 -13.88 21.90 12.91
CA THR A 243 -13.54 23.22 12.38
C THR A 243 -14.80 23.97 11.96
N GLU A 244 -14.75 25.31 12.02
CA GLU A 244 -15.87 26.14 11.60
C GLU A 244 -16.22 25.91 10.11
N TRP A 245 -15.21 25.87 9.23
CA TRP A 245 -15.44 25.67 7.79
C TRP A 245 -16.11 24.32 7.50
N PHE A 246 -15.83 23.27 8.28
CA PHE A 246 -16.52 21.99 8.13
C PHE A 246 -17.99 22.12 8.57
N CYS A 247 -18.25 22.73 9.73
CA CYS A 247 -19.60 22.94 10.24
C CYS A 247 -20.44 23.84 9.33
N GLN A 248 -19.81 24.81 8.66
CA GLN A 248 -20.44 25.62 7.61
C GLN A 248 -20.91 24.77 6.42
N VAL A 249 -20.08 23.85 5.92
CA VAL A 249 -20.45 22.95 4.82
C VAL A 249 -21.52 21.94 5.25
N ALA A 250 -21.40 21.37 6.46
CA ALA A 250 -22.40 20.47 7.01
C ALA A 250 -23.76 21.17 7.16
N GLY A 251 -23.77 22.38 7.73
CA GLY A 251 -24.96 23.23 7.85
C GLY A 251 -25.60 23.54 6.49
N TYR A 252 -24.80 23.85 5.46
CA TYR A 252 -25.28 24.08 4.10
C TYR A 252 -26.01 22.85 3.55
N VAL A 253 -25.44 21.65 3.72
CA VAL A 253 -26.07 20.40 3.28
C VAL A 253 -27.34 20.09 4.08
N PHE A 254 -27.34 20.34 5.39
CA PHE A 254 -28.50 20.08 6.25
C PHE A 254 -29.68 21.00 5.90
N ALA A 255 -29.41 22.29 5.72
CA ALA A 255 -30.42 23.27 5.30
C ALA A 255 -31.03 22.93 3.93
N ASN A 256 -30.26 22.29 3.05
CA ASN A 256 -30.66 21.91 1.70
C ASN A 256 -30.90 20.39 1.54
N ALA A 257 -31.21 19.67 2.61
CA ALA A 257 -31.18 18.21 2.63
C ALA A 257 -32.05 17.52 1.56
N MET A 258 -33.26 18.04 1.30
CA MET A 258 -34.13 17.50 0.24
C MET A 258 -33.50 17.63 -1.15
N SER A 259 -32.95 18.80 -1.48
CA SER A 259 -32.30 19.06 -2.75
C SER A 259 -31.02 18.25 -2.89
N TYR A 260 -30.22 18.14 -1.81
CA TYR A 260 -29.01 17.33 -1.78
C TYR A 260 -29.32 15.85 -2.01
N ARG A 261 -30.31 15.30 -1.28
CA ARG A 261 -30.75 13.92 -1.46
C ARG A 261 -31.15 13.64 -2.90
N TYR A 262 -31.92 14.54 -3.53
CA TYR A 262 -32.33 14.38 -4.92
C TYR A 262 -31.11 14.31 -5.85
N ALA A 263 -30.18 15.24 -5.72
CA ALA A 263 -28.94 15.27 -6.50
C ALA A 263 -28.10 14.00 -6.31
N TYR A 264 -27.88 13.61 -5.05
CA TYR A 264 -27.10 12.43 -4.68
C TYR A 264 -27.72 11.15 -5.29
N ASN A 265 -29.01 10.89 -5.04
CA ASN A 265 -29.65 9.66 -5.50
C ASN A 265 -29.69 9.59 -7.03
N ARG A 266 -29.87 10.75 -7.71
CA ARG A 266 -29.79 10.85 -9.16
C ARG A 266 -28.42 10.42 -9.69
N CYS A 267 -27.33 10.97 -9.13
CA CYS A 267 -25.96 10.67 -9.56
C CYS A 267 -25.59 9.20 -9.30
N VAL A 268 -26.02 8.66 -8.14
CA VAL A 268 -25.82 7.25 -7.81
C VAL A 268 -26.58 6.34 -8.79
N GLN A 269 -27.81 6.69 -9.16
CA GLN A 269 -28.57 5.90 -10.13
C GLN A 269 -27.94 5.94 -11.53
N GLN A 270 -27.48 7.11 -11.99
CA GLN A 270 -26.73 7.24 -13.25
C GLN A 270 -25.49 6.33 -13.25
N TYR A 271 -24.75 6.27 -12.13
CA TYR A 271 -23.61 5.36 -12.00
C TYR A 271 -24.01 3.89 -12.12
N ARG A 272 -25.07 3.47 -11.43
CA ARG A 272 -25.56 2.09 -11.50
C ARG A 272 -25.98 1.72 -12.92
N ASP A 273 -26.64 2.63 -13.64
CA ASP A 273 -27.10 2.40 -15.01
C ASP A 273 -25.91 2.22 -15.97
N VAL A 274 -24.91 3.11 -15.92
CA VAL A 274 -23.68 3.03 -16.75
C VAL A 274 -22.90 1.75 -16.46
N HIS A 275 -22.77 1.38 -15.18
CA HIS A 275 -21.99 0.22 -14.74
C HIS A 275 -22.80 -1.09 -14.72
N LYS A 276 -24.08 -1.05 -15.12
CA LYS A 276 -25.01 -2.20 -15.10
C LYS A 276 -25.12 -2.88 -13.74
N ILE A 277 -25.06 -2.10 -12.66
CA ILE A 277 -25.15 -2.57 -11.28
C ILE A 277 -26.62 -2.70 -10.89
N ARG A 278 -27.02 -3.90 -10.46
CA ARG A 278 -28.39 -4.18 -9.98
C ARG A 278 -28.56 -4.06 -8.46
N SER A 279 -27.45 -4.04 -7.71
CA SER A 279 -27.50 -3.92 -6.26
C SER A 279 -27.85 -2.49 -5.84
N THR A 280 -28.65 -2.36 -4.80
CA THR A 280 -28.95 -1.07 -4.14
C THR A 280 -27.82 -0.62 -3.21
N SER A 281 -26.88 -1.50 -2.85
CA SER A 281 -25.76 -1.19 -1.95
C SER A 281 -24.51 -0.69 -2.66
N HIS A 282 -24.40 -0.91 -3.97
CA HIS A 282 -23.23 -0.51 -4.77
C HIS A 282 -23.62 0.63 -5.73
N PRO A 283 -22.77 1.64 -5.93
CA PRO A 283 -21.49 1.89 -5.25
C PRO A 283 -21.66 2.28 -3.77
N VAL A 284 -22.79 2.91 -3.47
CA VAL A 284 -23.26 3.33 -2.14
C VAL A 284 -24.79 3.22 -2.12
N PRO A 285 -25.43 3.11 -0.94
CA PRO A 285 -26.88 3.17 -0.83
C PRO A 285 -27.42 4.57 -1.14
N ASP A 286 -28.70 4.60 -1.55
CA ASP A 286 -29.46 5.84 -1.69
C ASP A 286 -29.76 6.45 -0.32
N LEU A 287 -29.88 7.77 -0.26
CA LEU A 287 -30.33 8.49 0.92
C LEU A 287 -31.86 8.39 1.05
N GLY A 288 -32.34 8.05 2.23
CA GLY A 288 -33.76 7.90 2.56
C GLY A 288 -34.52 9.20 2.81
N ALA A 289 -35.86 9.12 2.78
CA ALA A 289 -36.76 10.19 3.23
C ALA A 289 -38.04 9.54 3.78
N GLU A 290 -38.37 9.82 5.04
CA GLU A 290 -39.48 9.21 5.77
C GLU A 290 -39.90 10.08 6.97
N ASP A 291 -41.20 10.11 7.27
CA ASP A 291 -41.79 10.84 8.41
C ASP A 291 -41.38 12.31 8.53
N GLY A 292 -41.19 12.99 7.39
CA GLY A 292 -40.73 14.39 7.38
C GLY A 292 -39.24 14.58 7.69
N PHE A 293 -38.47 13.49 7.77
CA PHE A 293 -37.02 13.49 7.88
C PHE A 293 -36.35 13.03 6.59
N VAL A 294 -35.15 13.55 6.36
CA VAL A 294 -34.32 13.27 5.18
C VAL A 294 -32.96 12.79 5.64
N GLU A 295 -32.51 11.66 5.11
CA GLU A 295 -31.16 11.18 5.37
C GLU A 295 -30.14 12.07 4.64
N VAL A 296 -29.09 12.46 5.34
CA VAL A 296 -27.97 13.25 4.80
C VAL A 296 -26.72 12.37 4.74
N PRO A 297 -25.69 12.72 3.93
CA PRO A 297 -24.51 11.86 3.74
C PRO A 297 -23.52 11.95 4.91
N PHE A 298 -24.04 11.87 6.13
CA PHE A 298 -23.29 11.90 7.38
C PHE A 298 -23.67 10.70 8.24
N TRP A 299 -22.71 10.29 9.03
CA TRP A 299 -22.86 9.36 10.13
C TRP A 299 -23.05 10.14 11.42
N ILE A 300 -23.75 9.53 12.37
CA ILE A 300 -23.88 9.99 13.74
C ILE A 300 -23.74 8.84 14.73
N TRP A 301 -23.13 9.13 15.88
CA TRP A 301 -23.14 8.30 17.07
C TRP A 301 -22.90 9.18 18.31
N THR A 302 -23.09 8.61 19.49
CA THR A 302 -22.81 9.31 20.75
C THR A 302 -21.72 8.58 21.54
N GLN A 303 -21.20 9.22 22.58
CA GLN A 303 -20.23 8.63 23.48
C GLN A 303 -20.81 7.41 24.22
N GLU A 304 -22.10 7.44 24.56
CA GLU A 304 -22.80 6.32 25.22
C GLU A 304 -23.13 5.19 24.24
N ASN A 305 -23.33 5.51 22.96
CA ASN A 305 -23.64 4.54 21.92
C ASN A 305 -22.80 4.79 20.66
N ALA A 306 -21.58 4.23 20.66
CA ALA A 306 -20.61 4.37 19.57
C ALA A 306 -20.99 3.60 18.27
N SER A 307 -22.22 3.09 18.17
CA SER A 307 -22.70 2.45 16.94
C SER A 307 -23.03 3.51 15.90
N ARG A 308 -22.32 3.45 14.77
CA ARG A 308 -22.45 4.38 13.65
C ARG A 308 -23.80 4.21 12.94
N ARG A 309 -24.62 5.27 12.92
CA ARG A 309 -25.94 5.32 12.25
C ARG A 309 -26.01 6.45 11.24
N GLY A 310 -26.94 6.36 10.29
CA GLY A 310 -27.19 7.45 9.36
C GLY A 310 -27.81 8.66 10.06
N LEU A 311 -27.35 9.85 9.72
CA LEU A 311 -27.92 11.10 10.23
C LEU A 311 -29.15 11.48 9.40
N TRP A 312 -30.22 11.85 10.09
CA TRP A 312 -31.47 12.32 9.51
C TRP A 312 -31.78 13.73 9.97
N VAL A 313 -32.32 14.55 9.07
CA VAL A 313 -32.61 15.95 9.33
C VAL A 313 -34.04 16.30 8.95
N SER A 314 -34.68 17.15 9.75
CA SER A 314 -35.93 17.83 9.40
C SER A 314 -35.72 19.34 9.51
N VAL A 315 -36.09 20.08 8.47
CA VAL A 315 -35.79 21.51 8.33
C VAL A 315 -37.08 22.32 8.36
N SER A 316 -37.13 23.34 9.20
CA SER A 316 -38.20 24.34 9.27
C SER A 316 -37.62 25.75 9.12
N LEU A 317 -38.46 26.79 9.06
CA LEU A 317 -37.99 28.17 8.92
C LEU A 317 -37.08 28.66 10.06
N LYS A 318 -37.17 28.08 11.27
CA LYS A 318 -36.42 28.54 12.45
C LYS A 318 -35.56 27.48 13.13
N ARG A 319 -35.76 26.21 12.77
CA ARG A 319 -35.15 25.06 13.47
C ARG A 319 -34.74 23.97 12.49
N ILE A 320 -33.64 23.30 12.82
CA ILE A 320 -33.24 22.02 12.22
C ILE A 320 -33.26 20.97 13.33
N VAL A 321 -33.94 19.86 13.09
CA VAL A 321 -33.98 18.72 13.99
C VAL A 321 -33.09 17.63 13.41
N LEU A 322 -32.13 17.15 14.20
CA LEU A 322 -31.23 16.05 13.87
C LEU A 322 -31.63 14.80 14.65
N THR A 323 -31.59 13.61 14.02
CA THR A 323 -31.86 12.33 14.71
C THR A 323 -31.06 11.18 14.09
N ASP A 324 -30.79 10.16 14.91
CA ASP A 324 -30.21 8.87 14.47
C ASP A 324 -31.27 7.82 14.12
N LYS A 325 -32.57 8.18 14.21
CA LYS A 325 -33.73 7.28 14.08
C LYS A 325 -33.72 6.07 15.04
N ALA A 326 -32.96 6.15 16.14
CA ALA A 326 -32.81 5.10 17.13
C ALA A 326 -32.87 5.62 18.59
N GLY A 327 -33.56 6.75 18.79
CA GLY A 327 -33.87 7.31 20.11
C GLY A 327 -33.10 8.58 20.46
N TRP A 328 -32.08 8.96 19.68
CA TRP A 328 -31.40 10.24 19.84
C TRP A 328 -32.02 11.30 18.92
N GLN A 329 -32.28 12.49 19.45
CA GLN A 329 -32.75 13.64 18.70
C GLN A 329 -32.31 14.94 19.37
N ILE A 330 -31.95 15.95 18.58
CA ILE A 330 -31.69 17.30 19.05
C ILE A 330 -32.30 18.34 18.11
N GLU A 331 -32.71 19.47 18.68
CA GLU A 331 -33.21 20.63 17.94
C GLU A 331 -32.18 21.76 18.00
N LEU A 332 -31.75 22.22 16.83
CA LEU A 332 -30.78 23.29 16.64
C LEU A 332 -31.43 24.52 15.99
N PRO A 333 -30.89 25.74 16.20
CA PRO A 333 -31.35 26.92 15.49
C PRO A 333 -31.10 26.80 13.98
N HIS A 334 -32.05 27.27 13.16
CA HIS A 334 -31.87 27.47 11.72
C HIS A 334 -31.64 28.96 11.47
N ASP A 335 -30.52 29.47 11.98
CA ASP A 335 -30.01 30.82 11.79
C ASP A 335 -28.47 30.78 11.78
N GLU A 336 -27.82 31.94 11.77
CA GLU A 336 -26.36 32.10 11.71
C GLU A 336 -25.57 31.30 12.78
N ARG A 337 -26.22 30.88 13.87
CA ARG A 337 -25.59 30.10 14.96
C ARG A 337 -25.55 28.60 14.71
N LEU A 338 -26.12 28.11 13.59
CA LEU A 338 -26.14 26.69 13.28
C LEU A 338 -24.72 26.07 13.24
N PRO A 339 -23.71 26.64 12.55
CA PRO A 339 -22.37 26.06 12.53
C PRO A 339 -21.73 25.95 13.91
N GLU A 340 -21.84 26.99 14.75
CA GLU A 340 -21.37 26.98 16.14
C GLU A 340 -22.09 25.90 16.97
N SER A 341 -23.42 25.79 16.80
CA SER A 341 -24.22 24.76 17.48
C SER A 341 -23.82 23.34 17.06
N LEU A 342 -23.49 23.12 15.78
CA LEU A 342 -22.97 21.85 15.27
C LEU A 342 -21.59 21.53 15.83
N GLN A 343 -20.71 22.53 15.93
CA GLN A 343 -19.38 22.39 16.51
C GLN A 343 -19.45 21.95 17.98
N GLY A 344 -20.32 22.60 18.76
CA GLY A 344 -20.53 22.30 20.19
C GLY A 344 -21.15 20.93 20.50
N LEU A 345 -21.65 20.19 19.51
CA LEU A 345 -22.15 18.82 19.71
C LEU A 345 -21.05 17.86 20.16
N THR A 346 -19.82 18.06 19.70
CA THR A 346 -18.70 17.16 20.05
C THR A 346 -18.39 17.24 21.55
N GLU A 347 -18.49 18.43 22.15
CA GLU A 347 -18.32 18.64 23.60
C GLU A 347 -19.42 17.97 24.43
N GLN A 348 -20.59 17.74 23.82
CA GLN A 348 -21.72 17.02 24.41
C GLN A 348 -21.65 15.51 24.15
N GLY A 349 -20.52 15.00 23.63
CA GLY A 349 -20.35 13.58 23.32
C GLY A 349 -21.12 13.10 22.09
N VAL A 350 -21.52 14.01 21.18
CA VAL A 350 -22.22 13.67 19.94
C VAL A 350 -21.29 13.88 18.75
N PHE A 351 -21.09 12.84 17.94
CA PHE A 351 -20.13 12.85 16.85
C PHE A 351 -20.85 12.76 15.51
N ILE A 352 -20.75 13.81 14.70
CA ILE A 352 -21.21 13.84 13.31
C ILE A 352 -19.98 13.76 12.40
N ARG A 353 -20.00 12.82 11.45
CA ARG A 353 -18.87 12.58 10.52
C ARG A 353 -19.36 12.36 9.09
N PRO A 354 -18.63 12.81 8.06
CA PRO A 354 -19.06 12.63 6.68
C PRO A 354 -18.96 11.16 6.24
N ARG A 355 -19.85 10.75 5.33
CA ARG A 355 -19.71 9.48 4.57
C ARG A 355 -18.69 9.65 3.46
N ALA A 356 -18.17 8.53 2.94
CA ALA A 356 -17.10 8.48 1.94
C ALA A 356 -17.19 9.53 0.82
N LEU A 357 -18.34 9.63 0.12
CA LEU A 357 -18.49 10.63 -0.96
C LEU A 357 -18.42 12.07 -0.44
N MET A 358 -19.09 12.38 0.68
CA MET A 358 -19.04 13.71 1.29
C MET A 358 -17.63 14.05 1.81
N THR A 359 -16.91 13.08 2.38
CA THR A 359 -15.51 13.24 2.79
C THR A 359 -14.67 13.70 1.61
N THR A 360 -14.78 12.99 0.48
CA THR A 360 -14.00 13.31 -0.72
C THR A 360 -14.44 14.63 -1.35
N THR A 361 -15.74 14.95 -1.38
CA THR A 361 -16.27 16.26 -1.81
C THR A 361 -15.61 17.39 -1.01
N ILE A 362 -15.66 17.32 0.33
CA ILE A 362 -15.14 18.35 1.21
C ILE A 362 -13.63 18.49 1.04
N LEU A 363 -12.88 17.38 1.07
CA LEU A 363 -11.42 17.44 0.99
C LEU A 363 -10.93 17.98 -0.36
N ARG A 364 -11.62 17.65 -1.47
CA ARG A 364 -11.28 18.13 -2.82
C ARG A 364 -11.70 19.59 -3.05
N LEU A 365 -12.94 19.94 -2.70
CA LEU A 365 -13.47 21.28 -2.99
C LEU A 365 -12.99 22.35 -2.00
N VAL A 366 -12.71 21.98 -0.74
CA VAL A 366 -12.47 22.96 0.33
C VAL A 366 -11.03 22.91 0.86
N ALA A 367 -10.48 21.71 1.11
CA ALA A 367 -9.26 21.57 1.92
C ALA A 367 -7.94 21.37 1.14
N SER A 368 -7.97 21.16 -0.18
CA SER A 368 -6.77 20.85 -0.98
C SER A 368 -6.74 21.54 -2.34
N ASP A 369 -5.54 21.66 -2.92
CA ASP A 369 -5.32 22.10 -4.30
C ASP A 369 -5.09 20.92 -5.25
N LEU A 370 -4.54 19.82 -4.72
CA LEU A 370 -4.44 18.54 -5.41
C LEU A 370 -4.75 17.42 -4.44
N PHE A 371 -5.67 16.54 -4.83
CA PHE A 371 -6.01 15.37 -4.04
C PHE A 371 -5.44 14.10 -4.69
N VAL A 372 -4.90 13.19 -3.89
CA VAL A 372 -4.38 11.89 -4.32
C VAL A 372 -5.25 10.79 -3.70
N HIS A 373 -6.03 10.12 -4.54
CA HIS A 373 -6.89 9.01 -4.15
C HIS A 373 -6.29 7.64 -4.53
N GLY A 374 -6.86 6.59 -3.96
CA GLY A 374 -6.55 5.21 -4.35
C GLY A 374 -7.64 4.68 -5.27
N ILE A 375 -7.38 3.54 -5.93
CA ILE A 375 -8.32 2.92 -6.90
C ILE A 375 -9.72 2.71 -6.33
N GLY A 376 -9.83 2.36 -5.04
CA GLY A 376 -11.12 2.10 -4.39
C GLY A 376 -12.04 3.33 -4.38
N GLY A 377 -11.49 4.51 -4.12
CA GLY A 377 -12.24 5.77 -4.09
C GLY A 377 -12.43 6.38 -5.47
N ALA A 378 -11.38 6.35 -6.31
CA ALA A 378 -11.39 6.88 -7.67
C ALA A 378 -12.54 6.33 -8.53
N LYS A 379 -12.93 5.07 -8.31
CA LYS A 379 -14.08 4.46 -9.01
C LYS A 379 -15.38 5.19 -8.75
N TYR A 380 -15.59 5.68 -7.54
CA TYR A 380 -16.85 6.31 -7.14
C TYR A 380 -16.77 7.84 -7.14
N ASP A 381 -15.58 8.42 -7.32
CA ASP A 381 -15.41 9.86 -7.50
C ASP A 381 -16.16 10.42 -8.70
N GLN A 382 -16.48 9.59 -9.71
CA GLN A 382 -17.37 10.03 -10.79
C GLN A 382 -18.76 10.43 -10.26
N VAL A 383 -19.25 9.77 -9.21
CA VAL A 383 -20.49 10.16 -8.52
C VAL A 383 -20.28 11.48 -7.78
N THR A 384 -19.15 11.61 -7.07
CA THR A 384 -18.77 12.86 -6.39
C THR A 384 -18.70 14.03 -7.37
N ASP A 385 -18.08 13.83 -8.53
CA ASP A 385 -17.91 14.83 -9.58
C ASP A 385 -19.25 15.30 -10.13
N GLU A 386 -20.19 14.38 -10.39
CA GLU A 386 -21.54 14.74 -10.83
C GLU A 386 -22.32 15.47 -9.73
N ILE A 387 -22.15 15.10 -8.46
CA ILE A 387 -22.75 15.85 -7.33
C ILE A 387 -22.16 17.27 -7.28
N CYS A 388 -20.85 17.43 -7.50
CA CYS A 388 -20.19 18.74 -7.56
C CYS A 388 -20.80 19.62 -8.66
N ARG A 389 -20.98 19.07 -9.86
CA ARG A 389 -21.59 19.80 -10.98
C ARG A 389 -23.07 20.11 -10.73
N TYR A 390 -23.83 19.11 -10.30
CA TYR A 390 -25.29 19.21 -10.24
C TYR A 390 -25.79 19.97 -9.01
N PHE A 391 -25.24 19.69 -7.82
CA PHE A 391 -25.71 20.29 -6.57
C PHE A 391 -24.95 21.58 -6.24
N PHE A 392 -23.62 21.55 -6.32
CA PHE A 392 -22.80 22.70 -5.95
C PHE A 392 -22.56 23.69 -7.10
N GLY A 393 -22.88 23.30 -8.34
CA GLY A 393 -22.69 24.16 -9.51
C GLY A 393 -21.22 24.43 -9.84
N VAL A 394 -20.30 23.60 -9.35
CA VAL A 394 -18.85 23.78 -9.53
C VAL A 394 -18.26 22.66 -10.38
N GLN A 395 -17.28 23.02 -11.22
CA GLN A 395 -16.48 22.01 -11.89
C GLN A 395 -15.53 21.36 -10.87
N PRO A 396 -15.58 20.03 -10.68
CA PRO A 396 -14.73 19.37 -9.71
C PRO A 396 -13.26 19.50 -10.08
N PRO A 397 -12.34 19.68 -9.12
CA PRO A 397 -10.91 19.65 -9.37
C PRO A 397 -10.47 18.26 -9.80
N GLU A 398 -9.46 18.18 -10.67
CA GLU A 398 -8.79 16.92 -10.97
C GLU A 398 -8.05 16.37 -9.75
N PHE A 399 -7.94 15.06 -9.70
CA PHE A 399 -7.26 14.33 -8.65
C PHE A 399 -6.37 13.27 -9.28
N VAL A 400 -5.38 12.80 -8.52
CA VAL A 400 -4.49 11.72 -8.94
C VAL A 400 -4.99 10.40 -8.36
N THR A 401 -5.13 9.36 -9.18
CA THR A 401 -5.33 7.99 -8.69
C THR A 401 -3.99 7.28 -8.61
N ALA A 402 -3.62 6.81 -7.43
CA ALA A 402 -2.34 6.18 -7.19
C ALA A 402 -2.45 4.87 -6.39
N THR A 403 -1.69 3.86 -6.81
CA THR A 403 -1.41 2.66 -6.01
C THR A 403 -0.14 1.97 -6.50
N ALA A 404 0.47 1.17 -5.64
CA ALA A 404 1.58 0.30 -5.99
C ALA A 404 1.27 -1.17 -5.67
N THR A 405 2.06 -2.09 -6.21
CA THR A 405 2.11 -3.46 -5.76
C THR A 405 3.50 -3.77 -5.26
N ALA A 406 3.60 -4.10 -3.98
CA ALA A 406 4.77 -4.73 -3.40
C ALA A 406 4.34 -6.08 -2.82
N GLN A 407 5.18 -7.07 -3.02
CA GLN A 407 4.95 -8.45 -2.64
C GLN A 407 6.01 -8.87 -1.63
N LEU A 408 5.73 -9.87 -0.80
CA LEU A 408 6.69 -10.29 0.22
C LEU A 408 8.02 -10.72 -0.45
N PRO A 409 9.18 -10.37 0.15
CA PRO A 409 10.51 -10.63 -0.40
C PRO A 409 10.92 -12.10 -0.21
N VAL A 410 10.13 -13.00 -0.81
CA VAL A 410 10.27 -14.45 -0.72
C VAL A 410 10.55 -15.00 -2.11
N LYS A 411 11.54 -15.89 -2.24
CA LYS A 411 11.81 -16.61 -3.49
C LYS A 411 10.61 -17.45 -3.89
N ARG A 412 10.25 -17.43 -5.17
CA ARG A 412 9.08 -18.14 -5.72
C ARG A 412 9.46 -19.09 -6.82
N SER A 413 8.63 -20.10 -7.02
CA SER A 413 8.75 -21.03 -8.13
C SER A 413 8.60 -20.31 -9.48
N ALA A 414 9.38 -20.74 -10.46
CA ALA A 414 9.31 -20.28 -11.84
C ALA A 414 8.02 -20.73 -12.55
N VAL A 415 7.34 -21.77 -12.03
CA VAL A 415 6.10 -22.34 -12.61
C VAL A 415 5.06 -21.26 -12.88
N ASP A 416 4.44 -21.32 -14.05
CA ASP A 416 3.43 -20.38 -14.51
C ASP A 416 2.15 -21.07 -15.03
N ARG A 417 1.21 -20.26 -15.54
CA ARG A 417 -0.09 -20.77 -16.02
C ARG A 417 0.01 -21.49 -17.36
N GLU A 418 1.09 -21.28 -18.11
CA GLU A 418 1.33 -21.98 -19.35
C GLU A 418 1.74 -23.41 -19.08
N ASP A 419 2.54 -23.67 -18.04
CA ASP A 419 2.85 -25.04 -17.58
C ASP A 419 1.56 -25.83 -17.31
N LEU A 420 0.61 -25.22 -16.59
CA LEU A 420 -0.69 -25.85 -16.31
C LEU A 420 -1.46 -26.14 -17.60
N ARG A 421 -1.51 -25.18 -18.54
CA ARG A 421 -2.20 -25.36 -19.82
C ARG A 421 -1.57 -26.46 -20.66
N GLN A 422 -0.25 -26.59 -20.64
CA GLN A 422 0.46 -27.65 -21.35
C GLN A 422 0.10 -29.02 -20.79
N VAL A 423 0.09 -29.18 -19.47
CA VAL A 423 -0.30 -30.46 -18.84
C VAL A 423 -1.79 -30.76 -19.04
N GLU A 424 -2.67 -29.77 -18.92
CA GLU A 424 -4.11 -29.93 -19.21
C GLU A 424 -4.36 -30.33 -20.67
N ARG A 425 -3.59 -29.76 -21.61
CA ARG A 425 -3.64 -30.16 -23.03
C ARG A 425 -3.21 -31.61 -23.21
N ARG A 426 -2.11 -32.04 -22.59
CA ARG A 426 -1.63 -33.44 -22.64
C ARG A 426 -2.66 -34.41 -22.05
N LEU A 427 -3.31 -34.04 -20.94
CA LEU A 427 -4.40 -34.84 -20.34
C LEU A 427 -5.62 -34.93 -21.26
N ARG A 428 -6.00 -33.82 -21.90
CA ARG A 428 -7.10 -33.80 -22.89
C ARG A 428 -6.75 -34.65 -24.12
N ASP A 429 -5.52 -34.57 -24.62
CA ASP A 429 -5.07 -35.43 -25.70
C ASP A 429 -5.09 -36.90 -25.27
N ALA A 430 -4.69 -37.25 -24.05
CA ALA A 430 -4.79 -38.63 -23.56
C ALA A 430 -6.24 -39.16 -23.50
N GLU A 431 -7.21 -38.28 -23.24
CA GLU A 431 -8.62 -38.64 -23.23
C GLU A 431 -9.19 -38.79 -24.65
N PHE A 432 -8.99 -37.82 -25.53
CA PHE A 432 -9.66 -37.79 -26.85
C PHE A 432 -8.81 -38.38 -27.98
N ASN A 433 -7.48 -38.32 -27.88
CA ASN A 433 -6.50 -38.74 -28.88
C ASN A 433 -5.32 -39.48 -28.21
N PRO A 434 -5.56 -40.64 -27.56
CA PRO A 434 -4.53 -41.33 -26.78
C PRO A 434 -3.27 -41.69 -27.57
N ASP A 435 -3.39 -41.86 -28.88
CA ASP A 435 -2.31 -42.05 -29.86
C ASP A 435 -1.34 -40.87 -29.97
N ARG A 436 -1.77 -39.65 -29.59
CA ARG A 436 -0.95 -38.43 -29.61
C ARG A 436 -0.36 -38.05 -28.26
N ALA A 437 -0.79 -38.72 -27.19
CA ALA A 437 -0.46 -38.33 -25.81
C ALA A 437 0.73 -39.09 -25.21
N VAL A 438 1.30 -40.04 -25.95
CA VAL A 438 2.40 -40.90 -25.50
C VAL A 438 3.71 -40.39 -26.05
N ASP A 439 4.62 -39.93 -25.19
CA ASP A 439 6.02 -39.65 -25.54
C ASP A 439 6.98 -40.75 -25.03
N ASP A 440 6.45 -41.77 -24.36
CA ASP A 440 7.19 -42.89 -23.80
C ASP A 440 7.55 -43.91 -24.91
N GLU A 441 8.86 -44.07 -25.18
CA GLU A 441 9.36 -44.94 -26.25
C GLU A 441 9.03 -46.42 -26.01
N ASP A 442 8.98 -46.87 -24.76
CA ASP A 442 8.69 -48.26 -24.41
C ASP A 442 7.23 -48.61 -24.74
N VAL A 443 6.30 -47.68 -24.49
CA VAL A 443 4.88 -47.83 -24.86
C VAL A 443 4.70 -47.76 -26.38
N ARG A 444 5.43 -46.87 -27.07
CA ARG A 444 5.37 -46.77 -28.53
C ARG A 444 5.90 -48.01 -29.23
N ASN A 445 6.90 -48.70 -28.65
CA ASN A 445 7.51 -49.90 -29.20
C ASN A 445 6.78 -51.20 -28.84
N ASP A 446 5.74 -51.15 -27.99
CA ASP A 446 4.91 -52.31 -27.66
C ASP A 446 4.12 -52.79 -28.91
N ALA A 447 4.27 -54.07 -29.24
CA ALA A 447 3.58 -54.69 -30.38
C ALA A 447 2.04 -54.61 -30.28
N ALA A 448 1.49 -54.65 -29.07
CA ALA A 448 0.06 -54.49 -28.82
C ALA A 448 -0.40 -53.04 -29.06
N TRP A 449 0.44 -52.06 -28.75
CA TRP A 449 0.17 -50.64 -29.04
C TRP A 449 0.15 -50.38 -30.55
N GLN A 450 1.17 -50.87 -31.27
CA GLN A 450 1.25 -50.75 -32.74
C GLN A 450 0.06 -51.40 -33.44
N SER A 451 -0.37 -52.59 -32.98
CA SER A 451 -1.57 -53.24 -33.52
C SER A 451 -2.85 -52.41 -33.33
N LEU A 452 -3.00 -51.70 -32.21
CA LEU A 452 -4.14 -50.82 -31.96
C LEU A 452 -4.09 -49.55 -32.81
N LEU A 453 -2.90 -48.98 -33.05
CA LEU A 453 -2.71 -47.84 -33.95
C LEU A 453 -3.03 -48.18 -35.40
N ASP A 454 -2.59 -49.34 -35.88
CA ASP A 454 -2.92 -49.84 -37.22
C ASP A 454 -4.44 -50.02 -37.37
N LYS A 455 -5.07 -50.62 -36.35
CA LYS A 455 -6.53 -50.80 -36.33
C LYS A 455 -7.27 -49.46 -36.33
N LYS A 456 -6.81 -48.49 -35.54
CA LYS A 456 -7.38 -47.13 -35.52
C LYS A 456 -7.21 -46.43 -36.88
N SER A 457 -6.03 -46.53 -37.49
CA SER A 457 -5.73 -45.91 -38.79
C SER A 457 -6.61 -46.50 -39.90
N ARG A 458 -6.83 -47.82 -39.92
CA ARG A 458 -7.75 -48.46 -40.87
C ARG A 458 -9.19 -47.99 -40.69
N LEU A 459 -9.67 -47.85 -39.44
CA LEU A 459 -11.00 -47.33 -39.15
C LEU A 459 -11.16 -45.86 -39.59
N LEU A 460 -10.12 -45.04 -39.47
CA LEU A 460 -10.16 -43.63 -39.90
C LEU A 460 -10.02 -43.45 -41.42
N ALA A 461 -9.38 -44.39 -42.12
CA ALA A 461 -9.26 -44.38 -43.58
C ALA A 461 -10.56 -44.77 -44.29
N ASP A 462 -11.40 -45.58 -43.65
CA ASP A 462 -12.64 -46.11 -44.23
C ASP A 462 -13.86 -45.71 -43.35
N VAL A 463 -14.29 -44.46 -43.47
CA VAL A 463 -15.41 -43.89 -42.69
C VAL A 463 -16.74 -44.19 -43.41
N PRO A 464 -17.62 -45.04 -42.86
CA PRO A 464 -18.84 -45.47 -43.56
C PRO A 464 -19.99 -44.45 -43.45
N ASN A 465 -20.92 -44.53 -44.41
CA ASN A 465 -22.18 -43.76 -44.40
C ASN A 465 -23.23 -44.37 -43.46
N PHE A 466 -24.35 -43.67 -43.21
CA PHE A 466 -25.48 -44.27 -42.46
C PHE A 466 -26.01 -45.50 -43.20
N PRO A 467 -26.33 -46.63 -42.52
CA PRO A 467 -26.51 -46.83 -41.07
C PRO A 467 -25.30 -47.45 -40.32
N GLU A 468 -24.25 -47.87 -41.03
CA GLU A 468 -23.09 -48.60 -40.49
C GLU A 468 -22.18 -47.74 -39.59
N LYS A 469 -22.34 -46.43 -39.67
CA LYS A 469 -21.67 -45.42 -38.82
C LYS A 469 -21.77 -45.72 -37.33
N ARG A 470 -22.88 -46.32 -36.86
CA ARG A 470 -23.05 -46.69 -35.44
C ARG A 470 -22.10 -47.81 -35.02
N THR A 471 -21.89 -48.81 -35.87
CA THR A 471 -20.99 -49.94 -35.61
C THR A 471 -19.53 -49.49 -35.68
N TRP A 472 -19.19 -48.64 -36.65
CA TRP A 472 -17.88 -48.01 -36.77
C TRP A 472 -17.53 -47.18 -35.53
N HIS A 473 -18.44 -46.33 -35.05
CA HIS A 473 -18.21 -45.51 -33.86
C HIS A 473 -17.89 -46.37 -32.64
N ARG A 474 -18.66 -47.46 -32.42
CA ARG A 474 -18.41 -48.41 -31.34
C ARG A 474 -17.02 -49.07 -31.46
N GLN A 475 -16.62 -49.47 -32.66
CA GLN A 475 -15.29 -50.08 -32.88
C GLN A 475 -14.16 -49.08 -32.62
N LEU A 476 -14.33 -47.82 -33.02
CA LEU A 476 -13.37 -46.76 -32.74
C LEU A 476 -13.30 -46.46 -31.23
N GLU A 477 -14.43 -46.44 -30.53
CA GLU A 477 -14.50 -46.30 -29.07
C GLU A 477 -13.81 -47.46 -28.35
N GLU A 478 -13.99 -48.70 -28.80
CA GLU A 478 -13.30 -49.87 -28.24
C GLU A 478 -11.78 -49.79 -28.41
N VAL A 479 -11.30 -49.37 -29.59
CA VAL A 479 -9.86 -49.19 -29.84
C VAL A 479 -9.30 -48.06 -28.97
N ASN A 480 -9.98 -46.92 -28.90
CA ASN A 480 -9.59 -45.82 -28.02
C ASN A 480 -9.61 -46.23 -26.53
N ALA A 481 -10.56 -47.04 -26.09
CA ALA A 481 -10.62 -47.55 -24.73
C ALA A 481 -9.42 -48.46 -24.39
N LYS A 482 -8.99 -49.31 -25.34
CA LYS A 482 -7.79 -50.15 -25.18
C LYS A 482 -6.50 -49.33 -25.15
N LEU A 483 -6.39 -48.33 -26.04
CA LEU A 483 -5.27 -47.39 -26.03
C LEU A 483 -5.18 -46.64 -24.69
N ARG A 484 -6.31 -46.12 -24.18
CA ARG A 484 -6.37 -45.47 -22.85
C ARG A 484 -5.92 -46.38 -21.72
N LYS A 485 -6.24 -47.68 -21.78
CA LYS A 485 -5.81 -48.66 -20.77
C LYS A 485 -4.29 -48.85 -20.76
N GLN A 486 -3.65 -48.82 -21.92
CA GLN A 486 -2.18 -48.97 -22.02
C GLN A 486 -1.43 -47.73 -21.53
N ILE A 487 -2.04 -46.54 -21.59
CA ILE A 487 -1.43 -45.28 -21.12
C ILE A 487 -1.88 -44.87 -19.72
N ALA A 488 -2.54 -45.77 -18.99
CA ALA A 488 -3.12 -45.45 -17.68
C ALA A 488 -2.09 -44.94 -16.67
N GLU A 489 -0.90 -45.53 -16.63
CA GLU A 489 0.19 -45.11 -15.74
C GLU A 489 0.80 -43.75 -16.16
N PRO A 490 1.19 -43.52 -17.43
CA PRO A 490 1.58 -42.19 -17.90
C PRO A 490 0.53 -41.10 -17.59
N VAL A 491 -0.75 -41.40 -17.78
CA VAL A 491 -1.85 -40.46 -17.46
C VAL A 491 -1.95 -40.21 -15.95
N ALA A 492 -1.73 -41.22 -15.12
CA ALA A 492 -1.68 -41.03 -13.67
C ALA A 492 -0.53 -40.10 -13.26
N ARG A 493 0.66 -40.26 -13.87
CA ARG A 493 1.80 -39.34 -13.67
C ARG A 493 1.46 -37.90 -14.09
N LEU A 494 0.82 -37.71 -15.25
CA LEU A 494 0.36 -36.38 -15.71
C LEU A 494 -0.65 -35.74 -14.75
N ARG A 495 -1.53 -36.53 -14.12
CA ARG A 495 -2.48 -36.02 -13.12
C ARG A 495 -1.76 -35.55 -11.87
N ILE A 496 -0.78 -36.31 -11.39
CA ILE A 496 0.08 -35.92 -10.26
C ILE A 496 0.85 -34.63 -10.59
N GLU A 497 1.45 -34.54 -11.78
CA GLU A 497 2.15 -33.35 -12.27
C GLU A 497 1.21 -32.13 -12.32
N ARG A 498 -0.01 -32.29 -12.85
CA ARG A 498 -1.04 -31.24 -12.83
C ARG A 498 -1.34 -30.78 -11.41
N ASP A 499 -1.56 -31.71 -10.49
CA ASP A 499 -1.91 -31.38 -9.11
C ASP A 499 -0.78 -30.64 -8.40
N GLN A 500 0.47 -31.02 -8.67
CA GLN A 500 1.68 -30.31 -8.20
C GLN A 500 1.77 -28.90 -8.79
N ILE A 501 1.51 -28.72 -10.09
CA ILE A 501 1.50 -27.40 -10.74
C ILE A 501 0.39 -26.52 -10.15
N VAL A 502 -0.83 -27.05 -10.01
CA VAL A 502 -1.96 -26.33 -9.41
C VAL A 502 -1.63 -25.88 -7.99
N GLN A 503 -1.05 -26.78 -7.19
CA GLN A 503 -0.60 -26.45 -5.84
C GLN A 503 0.48 -25.36 -5.85
N THR A 504 1.51 -25.50 -6.68
CA THR A 504 2.60 -24.51 -6.81
C THR A 504 2.07 -23.13 -7.23
N LEU A 505 1.08 -23.09 -8.14
CA LEU A 505 0.44 -21.85 -8.57
C LEU A 505 -0.38 -21.21 -7.45
N HIS A 506 -1.05 -22.01 -6.62
CA HIS A 506 -1.76 -21.53 -5.45
C HIS A 506 -0.80 -20.93 -4.42
N GLU A 507 0.31 -21.63 -4.11
CA GLU A 507 1.36 -21.16 -3.20
C GLU A 507 2.00 -19.87 -3.69
N LYS A 508 2.29 -19.79 -5.00
CA LYS A 508 2.78 -18.56 -5.65
C LYS A 508 1.78 -17.41 -5.52
N GLN A 509 0.48 -17.67 -5.64
CA GLN A 509 -0.56 -16.66 -5.46
C GLN A 509 -0.61 -16.14 -4.02
N LEU A 510 -0.43 -17.03 -3.03
CA LEU A 510 -0.34 -16.62 -1.62
C LEU A 510 0.86 -15.70 -1.41
N LEU A 511 2.06 -16.13 -1.81
CA LEU A 511 3.30 -15.35 -1.66
C LEU A 511 3.31 -14.02 -2.44
N ALA A 512 2.60 -13.96 -3.57
CA ALA A 512 2.50 -12.77 -4.42
C ALA A 512 1.31 -11.86 -4.07
N SER A 513 0.59 -12.13 -2.98
CA SER A 513 -0.50 -11.26 -2.55
C SER A 513 0.01 -9.87 -2.18
N ARG A 514 -0.65 -8.84 -2.71
CA ARG A 514 -0.37 -7.42 -2.43
C ARG A 514 -1.05 -6.90 -1.17
N GLU A 515 -1.87 -7.72 -0.53
CA GLU A 515 -2.76 -7.35 0.58
C GLU A 515 -2.09 -7.52 1.95
N TYR A 516 -0.84 -7.98 2.00
CA TYR A 516 -0.08 -8.07 3.23
C TYR A 516 0.29 -6.69 3.75
N SER A 517 0.21 -6.53 5.07
CA SER A 517 0.58 -5.29 5.73
C SER A 517 2.08 -5.01 5.58
N PHE A 518 2.47 -3.74 5.42
CA PHE A 518 3.87 -3.32 5.31
C PHE A 518 4.71 -3.76 6.50
N VAL A 519 4.12 -3.95 7.69
CA VAL A 519 4.84 -4.42 8.89
C VAL A 519 5.41 -5.83 8.75
N LEU A 520 4.94 -6.61 7.77
CA LEU A 520 5.46 -7.95 7.45
C LEU A 520 6.68 -7.90 6.51
N PHE A 521 6.99 -6.75 5.94
CA PHE A 521 8.12 -6.57 5.04
C PHE A 521 9.37 -6.26 5.86
N ARG A 522 10.55 -6.58 5.33
CA ARG A 522 11.83 -6.16 5.93
C ARG A 522 12.30 -4.87 5.28
N LEU A 523 12.90 -3.97 6.06
CA LEU A 523 13.74 -2.92 5.47
C LEU A 523 15.06 -3.55 5.07
N THR A 524 15.45 -3.35 3.81
CA THR A 524 16.80 -3.63 3.35
C THR A 524 17.47 -2.28 3.16
N SER A 525 18.44 -1.96 4.03
CA SER A 525 19.35 -0.85 3.78
C SER A 525 20.32 -1.31 2.68
N SER A 526 20.42 -0.52 1.61
CA SER A 526 21.01 -0.85 0.29
C SER A 526 20.16 -1.83 -0.54
N GLN A 527 19.82 -1.39 -1.76
CA GLN A 527 18.99 -2.18 -2.67
C GLN A 527 19.82 -3.31 -3.29
N GLU A 528 19.24 -4.50 -3.44
CA GLU A 528 19.79 -5.60 -4.25
C GLU A 528 20.19 -5.15 -5.68
N GLY A 529 19.75 -3.97 -6.15
CA GLY A 529 20.13 -3.34 -7.42
C GLY A 529 21.38 -2.43 -7.40
N GLU A 530 21.95 -2.06 -6.25
CA GLU A 530 23.13 -1.17 -6.18
C GLU A 530 24.46 -1.89 -6.39
N GLN A 531 24.45 -3.23 -6.37
CA GLN A 531 25.66 -4.05 -6.54
C GLN A 531 26.39 -3.75 -7.84
N PHE A 532 25.64 -3.51 -8.93
CA PHE A 532 26.23 -3.14 -10.21
C PHE A 532 26.91 -1.77 -10.13
N ALA A 533 26.29 -0.78 -9.48
CA ALA A 533 26.87 0.55 -9.31
C ALA A 533 28.11 0.53 -8.39
N ILE A 534 28.08 -0.27 -7.31
CA ILE A 534 29.24 -0.51 -6.45
C ILE A 534 30.37 -1.18 -7.24
N LEU A 535 30.07 -2.21 -8.03
CA LEU A 535 31.06 -2.90 -8.86
C LEU A 535 31.68 -1.95 -9.90
N GLN A 536 30.87 -1.10 -10.54
CA GLN A 536 31.36 -0.08 -11.48
C GLN A 536 32.26 0.94 -10.78
N LEU A 537 31.86 1.43 -9.60
CA LEU A 537 32.69 2.33 -8.79
C LEU A 537 34.01 1.64 -8.39
N MET A 538 33.96 0.37 -7.97
CA MET A 538 35.15 -0.40 -7.59
C MET A 538 36.09 -0.61 -8.77
N LYS A 539 35.57 -0.92 -9.97
CA LYS A 539 36.38 -1.02 -11.20
C LYS A 539 36.99 0.32 -11.60
N HIS A 540 36.27 1.42 -11.39
CA HIS A 540 36.75 2.78 -11.65
C HIS A 540 37.86 3.19 -10.67
N CYS A 541 37.80 2.75 -9.42
CA CYS A 541 38.74 3.15 -8.36
C CYS A 541 39.93 2.17 -8.18
N LEU A 542 39.75 0.87 -8.43
CA LEU A 542 40.74 -0.18 -8.19
C LEU A 542 41.27 -0.71 -9.52
N PHE A 543 42.60 -0.62 -9.72
CA PHE A 543 43.26 -0.98 -10.99
C PHE A 543 43.16 -2.47 -11.38
N ALA A 544 42.86 -3.37 -10.44
CA ALA A 544 42.67 -4.79 -10.67
C ALA A 544 41.76 -5.37 -9.59
N TYR A 545 40.47 -5.49 -9.89
CA TYR A 545 39.49 -6.17 -9.04
C TYR A 545 38.86 -7.32 -9.83
N ASP A 546 38.84 -8.53 -9.26
CA ASP A 546 38.29 -9.72 -9.91
C ASP A 546 36.76 -9.76 -9.71
N GLU A 547 36.03 -9.68 -10.82
CA GLU A 547 34.56 -9.76 -10.83
C GLU A 547 34.06 -11.09 -10.27
N ASN A 548 34.78 -12.18 -10.50
CA ASN A 548 34.41 -13.49 -9.97
C ASN A 548 34.52 -13.51 -8.44
N GLU A 549 35.48 -12.78 -7.88
CA GLU A 549 35.62 -12.63 -6.44
C GLU A 549 34.43 -11.85 -5.86
N PHE A 550 33.99 -10.76 -6.51
CA PHE A 550 32.80 -10.00 -6.10
C PHE A 550 31.53 -10.85 -6.07
N HIS A 551 31.30 -11.63 -7.12
CA HIS A 551 30.11 -12.48 -7.23
C HIS A 551 30.16 -13.67 -6.25
N SER A 552 31.30 -14.36 -6.14
CA SER A 552 31.47 -15.48 -5.20
C SER A 552 31.30 -15.09 -3.74
N GLN A 553 31.56 -13.82 -3.38
CA GLN A 553 31.33 -13.31 -2.03
C GLN A 553 29.84 -13.16 -1.69
N GLN A 554 28.99 -12.90 -2.68
CA GLN A 554 27.55 -12.75 -2.52
C GLN A 554 26.81 -14.09 -2.45
N GLU A 555 27.40 -15.13 -3.04
CA GLU A 555 26.85 -16.50 -3.01
C GLU A 555 27.10 -17.23 -1.68
N ARG A 556 27.72 -16.55 -0.70
CA ARG A 556 27.99 -17.14 0.61
C ARG A 556 26.68 -17.30 1.41
N PRO A 557 26.47 -18.44 2.08
CA PRO A 557 25.25 -18.68 2.87
C PRO A 557 24.98 -17.66 3.98
N ASP A 558 26.04 -17.00 4.45
CA ASP A 558 26.05 -15.99 5.51
C ASP A 558 26.23 -14.55 5.00
N TYR A 559 26.12 -14.33 3.69
CA TYR A 559 26.26 -12.99 3.10
C TYR A 559 25.16 -12.04 3.60
N ASP A 560 25.58 -10.93 4.19
CA ASP A 560 24.69 -9.84 4.59
C ASP A 560 24.89 -8.63 3.66
N THR A 561 23.80 -8.15 3.06
CA THR A 561 23.82 -6.96 2.19
C THR A 561 24.29 -5.71 2.95
N ARG A 562 24.07 -5.67 4.27
CA ARG A 562 24.53 -4.61 5.17
C ARG A 562 26.04 -4.60 5.36
N GLU A 563 26.76 -5.62 4.89
CA GLU A 563 28.22 -5.58 4.82
C GLU A 563 28.72 -4.49 3.88
N ARG A 564 27.89 -3.99 2.96
CA ARG A 564 28.30 -3.01 1.93
C ARG A 564 27.61 -1.67 2.17
N LEU A 565 28.38 -0.68 2.60
CA LEU A 565 27.91 0.67 2.84
C LEU A 565 28.26 1.57 1.67
N THR A 566 27.29 2.33 1.16
CA THR A 566 27.46 3.27 0.04
C THR A 566 27.40 4.71 0.52
N PHE A 567 28.29 5.54 -0.02
CA PHE A 567 28.33 6.97 0.23
C PHE A 567 27.81 7.70 -0.99
N ARG A 568 26.86 8.61 -0.78
CA ARG A 568 26.16 9.28 -1.87
C ARG A 568 26.34 10.79 -1.82
N LEU A 569 26.41 11.39 -3.00
CA LEU A 569 26.21 12.81 -3.20
C LEU A 569 24.92 12.97 -4.01
N GLY A 570 23.82 13.33 -3.34
CA GLY A 570 22.48 13.25 -3.91
C GLY A 570 22.13 11.81 -4.31
N ASN A 571 21.76 11.58 -5.57
CA ASN A 571 21.41 10.26 -6.09
C ASN A 571 22.60 9.47 -6.65
N GLN A 572 23.82 10.01 -6.65
CA GLN A 572 25.01 9.33 -7.17
C GLN A 572 25.77 8.62 -6.04
N ILE A 573 26.14 7.35 -6.24
CA ILE A 573 27.08 6.65 -5.35
C ILE A 573 28.49 7.13 -5.71
N ILE A 574 29.14 7.81 -4.76
CA ILE A 574 30.48 8.37 -4.92
C ILE A 574 31.52 7.61 -4.10
N GLY A 575 31.11 6.78 -3.13
CA GLY A 575 32.01 5.99 -2.31
C GLY A 575 31.38 4.67 -1.86
N HIS A 576 32.21 3.71 -1.49
CA HIS A 576 31.80 2.42 -0.94
C HIS A 576 32.84 1.90 0.07
N ILE A 577 32.36 1.18 1.06
CA ILE A 577 33.18 0.42 2.02
C ILE A 577 32.47 -0.89 2.34
N ARG A 578 33.25 -1.96 2.49
CA ARG A 578 32.77 -3.24 2.97
C ARG A 578 33.19 -3.50 4.41
N CYS A 579 32.24 -3.78 5.29
CA CYS A 579 32.40 -4.01 6.71
C CYS A 579 31.83 -5.38 7.10
N VAL A 580 32.69 -6.30 7.55
CA VAL A 580 32.30 -7.67 7.90
C VAL A 580 32.60 -7.92 9.38
N PRO A 581 31.59 -8.25 10.22
CA PRO A 581 31.83 -8.65 11.60
C PRO A 581 32.69 -9.91 11.70
N GLN A 582 33.73 -9.87 12.53
CA GLN A 582 34.66 -10.98 12.77
C GLN A 582 35.09 -11.04 14.25
N GLN A 583 35.88 -12.05 14.60
CA GLN A 583 36.50 -12.18 15.92
C GLN A 583 38.01 -12.34 15.78
N VAL A 584 38.76 -11.75 16.71
CA VAL A 584 40.23 -11.84 16.77
C VAL A 584 40.68 -12.17 18.18
N TRP A 585 41.76 -12.95 18.30
CA TRP A 585 42.42 -13.19 19.58
C TRP A 585 43.30 -12.00 19.94
N LEU A 586 42.99 -11.33 21.04
CA LEU A 586 43.77 -10.24 21.60
C LEU A 586 44.12 -10.58 23.06
N GLN A 587 45.43 -10.71 23.34
CA GLN A 587 45.96 -11.04 24.68
C GLN A 587 45.30 -12.27 25.33
N GLY A 588 44.98 -13.30 24.54
CA GLY A 588 44.37 -14.54 25.05
C GLY A 588 42.85 -14.48 25.23
N ASN A 589 42.18 -13.41 24.80
CA ASN A 589 40.73 -13.31 24.75
C ASN A 589 40.23 -13.19 23.31
N LEU A 590 39.07 -13.77 23.01
CA LEU A 590 38.41 -13.61 21.73
C LEU A 590 37.56 -12.33 21.77
N VAL A 591 37.90 -11.35 20.94
CA VAL A 591 37.26 -10.03 20.93
C VAL A 591 36.59 -9.82 19.56
N PRO A 592 35.32 -9.36 19.51
CA PRO A 592 34.69 -9.00 18.25
C PRO A 592 35.35 -7.75 17.64
N TYR A 593 35.53 -7.76 16.32
CA TYR A 593 35.99 -6.60 15.56
C TYR A 593 35.27 -6.56 14.21
N VAL A 594 35.20 -5.39 13.58
CA VAL A 594 34.66 -5.26 12.23
C VAL A 594 35.82 -5.16 11.25
N ARG A 595 35.90 -6.10 10.31
CA ARG A 595 36.89 -6.04 9.23
C ARG A 595 36.40 -5.10 8.14
N ALA A 596 37.07 -3.97 8.00
CA ALA A 596 36.82 -3.00 6.95
C ALA A 596 37.72 -3.27 5.73
N SER A 597 37.15 -3.24 4.54
CA SER A 597 37.80 -3.55 3.27
C SER A 597 37.14 -2.79 2.13
N GLU A 598 37.75 -2.81 0.94
CA GLU A 598 37.16 -2.22 -0.27
C GLU A 598 36.84 -0.72 -0.14
N PHE A 599 37.69 0.02 0.57
CA PHE A 599 37.59 1.48 0.67
C PHE A 599 37.76 2.12 -0.70
N VAL A 600 36.66 2.66 -1.26
CA VAL A 600 36.67 3.36 -2.53
C VAL A 600 35.94 4.68 -2.42
N LEU A 601 36.52 5.72 -3.01
CA LEU A 601 35.93 7.02 -3.24
C LEU A 601 36.28 7.41 -4.68
N ALA A 602 35.28 7.80 -5.46
CA ALA A 602 35.46 8.14 -6.88
C ALA A 602 36.56 9.21 -7.03
N PRO A 603 37.57 9.02 -7.90
CA PRO A 603 38.74 9.90 -8.03
C PRO A 603 38.40 11.38 -8.17
N GLU A 604 37.34 11.70 -8.88
CA GLU A 604 36.81 13.06 -9.09
C GLU A 604 36.26 13.72 -7.81
N HIS A 605 35.99 12.95 -6.76
CA HIS A 605 35.46 13.40 -5.48
C HIS A 605 36.48 13.27 -4.33
N VAL A 606 37.72 12.86 -4.62
CA VAL A 606 38.79 12.74 -3.63
C VAL A 606 39.38 14.12 -3.31
N ASP A 607 38.76 14.81 -2.36
CA ASP A 607 39.33 15.98 -1.67
C ASP A 607 39.30 15.79 -0.14
N MET A 608 40.01 16.64 0.60
CA MET A 608 40.10 16.51 2.06
C MET A 608 38.73 16.61 2.74
N THR A 609 37.80 17.42 2.22
CA THR A 609 36.48 17.64 2.81
C THR A 609 35.59 16.40 2.66
N ASN A 610 35.57 15.78 1.48
CA ASN A 610 34.78 14.58 1.22
C ASN A 610 35.37 13.36 1.91
N VAL A 611 36.70 13.27 2.03
CA VAL A 611 37.36 12.19 2.78
C VAL A 611 37.08 12.33 4.29
N ASP A 612 37.13 13.54 4.86
CA ASP A 612 36.75 13.79 6.25
C ASP A 612 35.26 13.48 6.51
N ALA A 613 34.37 13.82 5.57
CA ALA A 613 32.94 13.50 5.66
C ALA A 613 32.67 11.98 5.56
N PHE A 614 33.39 11.30 4.66
CA PHE A 614 33.33 9.85 4.48
C PHE A 614 33.69 9.11 5.77
N PHE A 615 34.80 9.48 6.44
CA PHE A 615 35.19 8.84 7.68
C PHE A 615 34.28 9.18 8.87
N ARG A 616 33.73 10.39 8.96
CA ARG A 616 32.74 10.73 10.00
C ARG A 616 31.44 9.94 9.86
N CYS A 617 30.92 9.82 8.64
CA CYS A 617 29.73 9.01 8.38
C CYS A 617 29.98 7.52 8.67
N LEU A 618 31.21 7.05 8.41
CA LEU A 618 31.62 5.72 8.85
C LEU A 618 31.54 5.59 10.37
N ASP A 619 32.14 6.51 11.13
CA ASP A 619 32.12 6.49 12.59
C ASP A 619 30.68 6.50 13.15
N GLU A 620 29.80 7.38 12.64
CA GLU A 620 28.39 7.48 13.04
C GLU A 620 27.59 6.19 12.76
N THR A 621 27.88 5.52 11.63
CA THR A 621 27.26 4.25 11.26
C THR A 621 27.66 3.14 12.24
N PHE A 622 28.87 3.21 12.80
CA PHE A 622 29.43 2.18 13.67
C PHE A 622 29.25 2.44 15.18
N ASP A 623 28.93 3.66 15.59
CA ASP A 623 28.58 3.99 16.98
C ASP A 623 27.35 3.20 17.49
N HIS A 624 26.58 2.59 16.59
CA HIS A 624 25.48 1.68 16.88
C HIS A 624 25.91 0.23 17.23
N HIS A 625 27.22 -0.08 17.19
CA HIS A 625 27.80 -1.39 17.53
C HIS A 625 28.76 -1.32 18.74
N PRO A 626 28.24 -1.12 19.98
CA PRO A 626 29.07 -0.87 21.16
C PRO A 626 30.04 -2.00 21.49
N GLY A 627 31.31 -1.66 21.73
CA GLY A 627 32.37 -2.61 22.15
C GLY A 627 33.20 -3.22 21.02
N THR A 628 33.06 -2.74 19.79
CA THR A 628 33.71 -3.29 18.58
C THR A 628 34.67 -2.26 17.97
N PHE A 629 35.85 -2.68 17.49
CA PHE A 629 36.79 -1.81 16.78
C PHE A 629 36.93 -2.20 15.32
N LEU A 630 37.27 -1.25 14.46
CA LEU A 630 37.50 -1.49 13.04
C LEU A 630 38.96 -1.91 12.79
N MET A 631 39.14 -2.91 11.92
CA MET A 631 40.47 -3.28 11.41
C MET A 631 40.47 -3.31 9.89
N HIS A 632 41.49 -2.68 9.31
CA HIS A 632 41.72 -2.67 7.88
C HIS A 632 43.17 -3.02 7.57
N ARG A 633 43.39 -3.85 6.54
CA ARG A 633 44.73 -4.16 6.03
C ARG A 633 45.05 -3.22 4.88
N THR A 634 46.16 -2.50 4.99
CA THR A 634 46.53 -1.49 4.00
C THR A 634 48.04 -1.36 3.80
N SER A 635 48.45 -0.56 2.80
CA SER A 635 49.86 -0.28 2.53
C SER A 635 50.45 0.71 3.54
N ALA A 636 51.77 0.74 3.71
CA ALA A 636 52.43 1.68 4.62
C ALA A 636 52.11 3.15 4.28
N ALA A 637 52.01 3.48 2.99
CA ALA A 637 51.64 4.82 2.54
C ALA A 637 50.19 5.19 2.88
N MET A 638 49.26 4.23 2.77
CA MET A 638 47.86 4.46 3.14
C MET A 638 47.67 4.50 4.66
N ALA A 639 48.41 3.70 5.41
CA ALA A 639 48.39 3.74 6.88
C ALA A 639 48.77 5.12 7.44
N GLN A 640 49.74 5.81 6.83
CA GLN A 640 50.10 7.20 7.19
C GLN A 640 48.96 8.19 6.93
N ARG A 641 48.12 7.95 5.91
CA ARG A 641 46.95 8.78 5.62
C ARG A 641 45.82 8.50 6.61
N LEU A 642 45.51 7.23 6.85
CA LEU A 642 44.48 6.81 7.81
C LEU A 642 44.77 7.27 9.25
N ALA A 643 46.05 7.42 9.62
CA ALA A 643 46.44 7.96 10.92
C ALA A 643 45.91 9.38 11.18
N ARG A 644 45.65 10.18 10.12
CA ARG A 644 45.03 11.50 10.25
C ARG A 644 43.56 11.44 10.65
N PHE A 645 42.92 10.28 10.45
CA PHE A 645 41.52 10.00 10.74
C PHE A 645 41.39 9.05 11.95
N GLY A 646 42.37 9.06 12.87
CA GLY A 646 42.29 8.30 14.12
C GLY A 646 42.65 6.81 14.03
N TRP A 647 43.07 6.30 12.87
CA TRP A 647 43.49 4.89 12.76
C TRP A 647 44.89 4.66 13.34
N VAL A 648 45.06 3.56 14.06
CA VAL A 648 46.34 3.17 14.67
C VAL A 648 46.90 1.93 13.98
N THR A 649 48.20 1.93 13.69
CA THR A 649 48.87 0.74 13.14
C THR A 649 49.08 -0.30 14.24
N LEU A 650 48.42 -1.46 14.10
CA LEU A 650 48.52 -2.56 15.07
C LEU A 650 49.73 -3.47 14.83
N SER A 651 50.10 -3.71 13.56
CA SER A 651 51.28 -4.50 13.19
C SER A 651 51.75 -4.14 11.78
N SER A 652 53.07 -4.11 11.58
CA SER A 652 53.71 -4.02 10.27
C SER A 652 54.01 -5.40 9.65
N ASN A 653 53.80 -6.49 10.41
CA ASN A 653 54.05 -7.86 9.99
C ASN A 653 52.77 -8.68 10.14
N PHE A 654 52.20 -9.13 9.02
CA PHE A 654 51.02 -9.99 9.00
C PHE A 654 51.38 -11.37 8.43
N ARG A 655 51.03 -12.44 9.16
CA ARG A 655 51.06 -13.82 8.66
C ARG A 655 49.63 -14.36 8.72
N SER A 656 48.99 -14.54 7.56
CA SER A 656 47.87 -15.47 7.48
C SER A 656 48.47 -16.87 7.51
N LYS A 657 47.95 -17.74 8.36
CA LYS A 657 48.00 -19.17 8.06
C LYS A 657 46.93 -19.49 7.04
#